data_AF-A0A512AG52-F1
#
_entry.id   AF-A0A512AG52-F1
#
_cell.length_a   1.000
_cell.length_b   1.000
_cell.length_c   1.000
_cell.angle_alpha   90.00
_cell.angle_beta   90.00
_cell.angle_gamma   90.00
#
_symmetry.space_group_name_H-M   'P 1'
#
loop_
_entity.id
_entity.type
_entity.pdbx_description
1 polymer ?
#
loop_
_entity_poly.entity_id
_entity_poly.type
_entity_poly.pdbx_seq_one_letter_code
_entity_poly.pdbx_strand_id
1 'polypeptide(L)'
;MAKAKTIDPAPQATTAATGRLAGKIALVTGAAGNLGGYIVRHYLAEGATVVMTGRTEARLEAAAEAMRAASGVDATRLATVILDGGNAQSVRDAVADVVRRFGRIDILVNNAGSAGPKQTIEQLPFDDEELAALQKRGANDTETVPAAMRNIFGVAWNLARTVAAAMPEGGSIINVSTIFSRTPYYARAAYVVPKAAMNAWSRELSLELGPRGIRVNLVFPGPIESERIRTVFAAMDKARGDEDGTTANTFFDMMSLERSTGGAPKAKTFPVPDDIATTCVFLGSDESAAFNGHDFEVTHGMTVRKEERATYLARPTMRSMDGAGLAILIVAGENWEEALEIAKIQISCGTSVLLGVPRQADVAIAQARAKAEGIGDALTIVRFNRTEPATIEAALTDYTESKTPITGAIFLPVFGPGEFGGRLVDAEDDMIDSFMDVELVGAMALARTLSRYWKRHGSLLQAPRFIFMSNASDGKDNVFGNVLRAAIEQLIRIWRDESEIDVAHGRRRQGEWGNQIVRFTNAESECTRFAAGHAARVLIKESKIAEVTLYVPRSIGEATGARKAMAGFSENITGLHLGKVALITGGSAGIGGQVARLLALAGGKVMMVARRESELAVARARIVSELEDIGFAGVERRVQTMAGMDVSNLDSLKAAVDATIKAFGRIDYLINNAGVAGAEEMVVDMSVDAWNYTLDANLISNFILMHHVVPHMKAQGSGYVLNVSSYFGGEKYLAVAYPNRADYAVSKSGQRAMVESMARYLGPEVQFNAIAPGPVDGDRLAGTGGKPGLFERRGKLILANKRLNAIHAAAVKSLRRGVRVEALLSRLARNDTVRMSHDTNNPREIRELALACAREGDGVCTWDRYLMTPDIAAKLVSRLRGAGYFLDSPEWADRPDTPEANRDWLLKTPPEDEPFLPGDKIAVEAKKVGTGVLSQLFLGKMPTETDVAQATVFFLADRAVSGETFMPSGGLSVERSTTERELFGSPKQERLDQMRGRTVWMIGEHLTDYLAETARQFIADCHVARVVMMTGSEAGYTAVKDQLDDIENPALEYVALDGGVEAAMDEAIRRWGHPTTIVSTPMQPLPNRLFATDALLTPEEFRGLVKDNLTNHFRVARKASLFDDCQLVLVSPDVPMGDKSPAFALANFIKTTLHSFTATLAVENERLVHGAPVNQINLTRRVRSEEPRDLDEHLEEVKRFARAVLLVGTPLPDAEDSRYRARIYRGMSMTV
;
A
#
# COMPACT_ATOMS: atom_id res chain seq x y z
N MET A 1 -4.40 39.37 -44.64
CA MET A 1 -4.01 40.02 -45.92
C MET A 1 -3.27 39.00 -46.76
N ALA A 2 -3.68 38.89 -48.04
CA ALA A 2 -2.95 38.38 -49.20
C ALA A 2 -2.48 36.91 -49.20
N LYS A 3 -2.66 36.09 -50.23
CA LYS A 3 -3.19 36.29 -51.60
C LYS A 3 -3.46 34.87 -52.14
N ALA A 4 -4.67 34.62 -52.62
CA ALA A 4 -4.95 33.46 -53.46
C ALA A 4 -4.25 33.65 -54.82
N LYS A 5 -3.53 32.62 -55.28
CA LYS A 5 -3.03 32.52 -56.65
C LYS A 5 -3.86 31.48 -57.40
N THR A 6 -4.45 31.95 -58.49
CA THR A 6 -5.12 31.22 -59.57
C THR A 6 -4.17 30.25 -60.27
N ILE A 7 -4.70 29.11 -60.74
CA ILE A 7 -4.10 28.24 -61.74
C ILE A 7 -5.15 27.98 -62.85
N ASP A 8 -4.67 28.05 -64.09
CA ASP A 8 -5.37 28.04 -65.39
C ASP A 8 -6.29 26.83 -65.67
N PRO A 9 -7.26 26.98 -66.59
CA PRO A 9 -7.99 25.87 -67.19
C PRO A 9 -7.32 25.40 -68.50
N ALA A 10 -7.16 24.09 -68.65
CA ALA A 10 -6.91 23.44 -69.95
C ALA A 10 -7.48 22.00 -69.92
N PRO A 11 -7.74 21.36 -71.07
CA PRO A 11 -8.60 21.76 -72.19
C PRO A 11 -9.77 20.75 -72.38
N GLN A 12 -10.58 20.99 -73.41
CA GLN A 12 -11.85 20.34 -73.74
C GLN A 12 -11.87 18.81 -73.85
N ALA A 13 -13.03 18.29 -73.46
CA ALA A 13 -13.49 16.91 -73.48
C ALA A 13 -13.40 16.21 -74.85
N THR A 14 -12.93 14.97 -74.82
CA THR A 14 -13.21 13.93 -75.82
C THR A 14 -14.05 12.84 -75.15
N THR A 15 -15.34 12.79 -75.54
CA THR A 15 -16.31 11.68 -75.40
C THR A 15 -16.06 10.68 -74.27
N ALA A 16 -16.58 10.98 -73.08
CA ALA A 16 -16.44 10.16 -71.88
C ALA A 16 -17.16 8.80 -72.04
N ALA A 17 -16.42 7.71 -71.84
CA ALA A 17 -16.99 6.39 -71.58
C ALA A 17 -17.88 6.47 -70.32
N THR A 18 -19.13 6.01 -70.43
CA THR A 18 -20.11 6.06 -69.34
C THR A 18 -20.00 4.82 -68.45
N GLY A 19 -19.77 5.01 -67.14
CA GLY A 19 -19.72 3.94 -66.13
C GLY A 19 -18.84 4.34 -64.93
N ARG A 20 -19.13 3.86 -63.72
CA ARG A 20 -18.41 4.26 -62.48
C ARG A 20 -16.95 3.80 -62.45
N LEU A 21 -16.58 2.83 -63.29
CA LEU A 21 -15.24 2.26 -63.43
C LEU A 21 -14.66 2.48 -64.83
N ALA A 22 -15.20 3.43 -65.59
CA ALA A 22 -14.76 3.71 -66.95
C ALA A 22 -13.25 4.00 -67.02
N GLY A 23 -12.54 3.28 -67.90
CA GLY A 23 -11.11 3.45 -68.13
C GLY A 23 -10.19 2.76 -67.12
N LYS A 24 -10.73 2.07 -66.10
CA LYS A 24 -9.93 1.35 -65.10
C LYS A 24 -9.61 -0.09 -65.56
N ILE A 25 -8.37 -0.53 -65.32
CA ILE A 25 -7.91 -1.91 -65.52
C ILE A 25 -7.99 -2.66 -64.18
N ALA A 26 -8.82 -3.69 -64.11
CA ALA A 26 -9.08 -4.46 -62.90
C ALA A 26 -8.54 -5.90 -63.00
N LEU A 27 -7.68 -6.30 -62.08
CA LEU A 27 -7.21 -7.67 -61.94
C LEU A 27 -8.04 -8.38 -60.84
N VAL A 28 -8.87 -9.34 -61.24
CA VAL A 28 -9.77 -10.06 -60.31
C VAL A 28 -9.31 -11.50 -60.14
N THR A 29 -8.94 -11.85 -58.91
CA THR A 29 -8.38 -13.16 -58.60
C THR A 29 -9.46 -14.14 -58.17
N GLY A 30 -9.31 -15.43 -58.54
CA GLY A 30 -10.38 -16.42 -58.32
C GLY A 30 -11.66 -16.09 -59.10
N ALA A 31 -11.54 -15.45 -60.26
CA ALA A 31 -12.65 -14.90 -61.04
C ALA A 31 -13.64 -15.96 -61.54
N ALA A 32 -13.23 -17.22 -61.67
CA ALA A 32 -14.08 -18.35 -62.04
C ALA A 32 -14.89 -18.95 -60.85
N GLY A 33 -14.88 -18.31 -59.68
CA GLY A 33 -15.70 -18.67 -58.52
C GLY A 33 -17.03 -17.90 -58.47
N ASN A 34 -17.90 -18.24 -57.51
CA ASN A 34 -19.22 -17.61 -57.36
C ASN A 34 -19.11 -16.09 -57.21
N LEU A 35 -18.43 -15.61 -56.17
CA LEU A 35 -18.23 -14.16 -55.95
C LEU A 35 -17.42 -13.51 -57.08
N GLY A 36 -16.37 -14.18 -57.55
CA GLY A 36 -15.52 -13.69 -58.64
C GLY A 36 -16.32 -13.37 -59.91
N GLY A 37 -17.21 -14.27 -60.33
CA GLY A 37 -18.04 -14.06 -61.51
C GLY A 37 -19.00 -12.87 -61.37
N TYR A 38 -19.59 -12.68 -60.19
CA TYR A 38 -20.43 -11.50 -59.92
C TYR A 38 -19.61 -10.20 -59.94
N ILE A 39 -18.44 -10.18 -59.33
CA ILE A 39 -17.54 -9.01 -59.35
C ILE A 39 -17.17 -8.65 -60.80
N VAL A 40 -16.74 -9.64 -61.59
CA VAL A 40 -16.39 -9.44 -63.02
C VAL A 40 -17.58 -8.88 -63.79
N ARG A 41 -18.77 -9.47 -63.63
CA ARG A 41 -19.99 -9.02 -64.31
C ARG A 41 -20.32 -7.55 -64.01
N HIS A 42 -20.29 -7.17 -62.72
CA HIS A 42 -20.56 -5.80 -62.29
C HIS A 42 -19.48 -4.83 -62.76
N TYR A 43 -18.21 -5.23 -62.75
CA TYR A 43 -17.10 -4.40 -63.22
C TYR A 43 -17.17 -4.13 -64.72
N LEU A 44 -17.52 -5.15 -65.51
CA LEU A 44 -17.75 -5.00 -66.95
C LEU A 44 -18.96 -4.08 -67.23
N ALA A 45 -20.05 -4.23 -66.48
CA ALA A 45 -21.22 -3.36 -66.60
C ALA A 45 -20.92 -1.89 -66.28
N GLU A 46 -19.95 -1.63 -65.40
CA GLU A 46 -19.56 -0.28 -64.96
C GLU A 46 -18.38 0.32 -65.73
N GLY A 47 -17.94 -0.30 -66.83
CA GLY A 47 -16.97 0.31 -67.75
C GLY A 47 -15.50 -0.11 -67.56
N ALA A 48 -15.19 -1.03 -66.64
CA ALA A 48 -13.81 -1.52 -66.44
C ALA A 48 -13.34 -2.47 -67.54
N THR A 49 -12.03 -2.53 -67.78
CA THR A 49 -11.38 -3.67 -68.47
C THR A 49 -10.95 -4.65 -67.40
N VAL A 50 -11.40 -5.90 -67.48
CA VAL A 50 -11.19 -6.90 -66.43
C VAL A 50 -10.26 -8.00 -66.91
N VAL A 51 -9.26 -8.32 -66.09
CA VAL A 51 -8.42 -9.50 -66.24
C VAL A 51 -8.82 -10.52 -65.18
N MET A 52 -9.35 -11.65 -65.63
CA MET A 52 -9.72 -12.78 -64.80
C MET A 52 -8.50 -13.67 -64.55
N THR A 53 -8.24 -14.05 -63.30
CA THR A 53 -7.15 -14.99 -62.98
C THR A 53 -7.65 -16.29 -62.36
N GLY A 54 -6.96 -17.39 -62.64
CA GLY A 54 -7.18 -18.69 -62.00
C GLY A 54 -6.06 -19.68 -62.28
N ARG A 55 -6.00 -20.76 -61.48
CA ARG A 55 -4.98 -21.82 -61.59
C ARG A 55 -5.21 -22.77 -62.77
N THR A 56 -6.46 -22.95 -63.16
CA THR A 56 -6.85 -23.95 -64.16
C THR A 56 -7.32 -23.25 -65.42
N GLU A 57 -6.53 -23.33 -66.49
CA GLU A 57 -6.79 -22.68 -67.78
C GLU A 57 -8.15 -23.02 -68.35
N ALA A 58 -8.46 -24.31 -68.52
CA ALA A 58 -9.74 -24.75 -69.08
C ALA A 58 -10.96 -24.19 -68.32
N ARG A 59 -10.89 -24.13 -66.98
CA ARG A 59 -11.97 -23.58 -66.15
C ARG A 59 -12.07 -22.06 -66.26
N LEU A 60 -10.92 -21.38 -66.33
CA LEU A 60 -10.84 -19.93 -66.42
C LEU A 60 -11.37 -19.44 -67.78
N GLU A 61 -10.94 -20.09 -68.86
CA GLU A 61 -11.41 -19.77 -70.22
C GLU A 61 -12.90 -20.03 -70.39
N ALA A 62 -13.40 -21.18 -69.90
CA ALA A 62 -14.83 -21.48 -69.95
C ALA A 62 -15.67 -20.42 -69.19
N ALA A 63 -15.18 -19.96 -68.02
CA ALA A 63 -15.83 -18.89 -67.28
C ALA A 63 -15.77 -17.54 -68.02
N ALA A 64 -14.64 -17.21 -68.64
CA ALA A 64 -14.48 -15.98 -69.42
C ALA A 64 -15.38 -15.99 -70.65
N GLU A 65 -15.47 -17.10 -71.39
CA GLU A 65 -16.36 -17.25 -72.55
C GLU A 65 -17.83 -17.09 -72.16
N ALA A 66 -18.27 -17.74 -71.08
CA ALA A 66 -19.62 -17.57 -70.55
C ALA A 66 -19.90 -16.09 -70.17
N MET A 67 -18.91 -15.39 -69.61
CA MET A 67 -19.05 -13.97 -69.26
C MET A 67 -19.10 -13.06 -70.49
N ARG A 68 -18.31 -13.34 -71.55
CA ARG A 68 -18.41 -12.61 -72.83
C ARG A 68 -19.80 -12.77 -73.44
N ALA A 69 -20.31 -14.00 -73.47
CA ALA A 69 -21.64 -14.30 -73.99
C ALA A 69 -22.76 -13.60 -73.20
N ALA A 70 -22.66 -13.58 -71.86
CA ALA A 70 -23.70 -13.02 -71.00
C ALA A 70 -23.70 -11.48 -70.91
N SER A 71 -22.55 -10.82 -71.12
CA SER A 71 -22.40 -9.37 -70.93
C SER A 71 -22.47 -8.57 -72.23
N GLY A 72 -22.21 -9.18 -73.38
CA GLY A 72 -22.21 -8.51 -74.69
C GLY A 72 -21.11 -7.44 -74.86
N VAL A 73 -20.13 -7.41 -73.97
CA VAL A 73 -19.01 -6.44 -74.02
C VAL A 73 -17.94 -6.87 -75.02
N ASP A 74 -17.23 -5.89 -75.58
CA ASP A 74 -16.14 -6.11 -76.54
C ASP A 74 -15.07 -7.07 -75.99
N ALA A 75 -14.56 -7.96 -76.86
CA ALA A 75 -13.59 -8.99 -76.49
C ALA A 75 -12.29 -8.41 -75.88
N THR A 76 -11.94 -7.15 -76.20
CA THR A 76 -10.76 -6.46 -75.65
C THR A 76 -10.94 -6.03 -74.19
N ARG A 77 -12.17 -5.99 -73.66
CA ARG A 77 -12.47 -5.59 -72.28
C ARG A 77 -12.44 -6.74 -71.26
N LEU A 78 -12.31 -7.99 -71.70
CA LEU A 78 -12.21 -9.17 -70.83
C LEU A 78 -11.07 -10.09 -71.27
N ALA A 79 -10.02 -10.16 -70.45
CA ALA A 79 -8.87 -11.03 -70.65
C ALA A 79 -8.69 -12.02 -69.49
N THR A 80 -7.87 -13.03 -69.71
CA THR A 80 -7.51 -14.06 -68.74
C THR A 80 -6.00 -14.09 -68.54
N VAL A 81 -5.56 -14.58 -67.37
CA VAL A 81 -4.16 -14.93 -67.10
C VAL A 81 -4.09 -16.09 -66.11
N ILE A 82 -3.24 -17.07 -66.41
CA ILE A 82 -3.00 -18.20 -65.51
C ILE A 82 -2.11 -17.72 -64.38
N LEU A 83 -2.55 -17.97 -63.16
CA LEU A 83 -1.87 -17.52 -61.95
C LEU A 83 -2.07 -18.52 -60.83
N ASP A 84 -0.96 -19.02 -60.30
CA ASP A 84 -0.91 -19.71 -59.02
C ASP A 84 -0.31 -18.80 -57.94
N GLY A 85 -1.16 -18.36 -57.02
CA GLY A 85 -0.78 -17.43 -55.96
C GLY A 85 0.18 -18.00 -54.93
N GLY A 86 0.23 -19.33 -54.81
CA GLY A 86 1.20 -20.02 -53.96
C GLY A 86 2.62 -20.01 -54.53
N ASN A 87 2.79 -19.62 -55.80
CA ASN A 87 4.07 -19.57 -56.47
C ASN A 87 4.42 -18.11 -56.85
N ALA A 88 5.39 -17.52 -56.14
CA ALA A 88 5.79 -16.13 -56.35
C ALA A 88 6.24 -15.82 -57.79
N GLN A 89 6.89 -16.78 -58.47
CA GLN A 89 7.29 -16.60 -59.86
C GLN A 89 6.10 -16.58 -60.80
N SER A 90 5.13 -17.49 -60.62
CA SER A 90 3.88 -17.48 -61.40
C SER A 90 3.14 -16.15 -61.28
N VAL A 91 3.12 -15.55 -60.08
CA VAL A 91 2.54 -14.23 -59.86
C VAL A 91 3.30 -13.13 -60.60
N ARG A 92 4.64 -13.11 -60.52
CA ARG A 92 5.49 -12.15 -61.25
C ARG A 92 5.25 -12.21 -62.76
N ASP A 93 5.24 -13.41 -63.32
CA ASP A 93 5.04 -13.63 -64.76
C ASP A 93 3.64 -13.17 -65.21
N ALA A 94 2.61 -13.49 -64.42
CA ALA A 94 1.23 -13.10 -64.71
C ALA A 94 1.02 -11.58 -64.63
N VAL A 95 1.57 -10.92 -63.60
CA VAL A 95 1.47 -9.45 -63.45
C VAL A 95 2.24 -8.76 -64.57
N ALA A 96 3.44 -9.22 -64.91
CA ALA A 96 4.22 -8.69 -66.04
C ALA A 96 3.46 -8.80 -67.36
N ASP A 97 2.75 -9.91 -67.58
CA ASP A 97 1.91 -10.10 -68.76
C ASP A 97 0.70 -9.14 -68.79
N VAL A 98 0.06 -8.88 -67.65
CA VAL A 98 -1.03 -7.90 -67.54
C VAL A 98 -0.52 -6.48 -67.81
N VAL A 99 0.62 -6.10 -67.23
CA VAL A 99 1.23 -4.77 -67.46
C VAL A 99 1.66 -4.60 -68.90
N ARG A 100 2.22 -5.64 -69.53
CA ARG A 100 2.56 -5.62 -70.96
C ARG A 100 1.33 -5.42 -71.85
N ARG A 101 0.19 -6.04 -71.51
CA ARG A 101 -1.06 -5.96 -72.28
C ARG A 101 -1.82 -4.66 -72.07
N PHE A 102 -1.84 -4.11 -70.86
CA PHE A 102 -2.74 -3.01 -70.48
C PHE A 102 -2.03 -1.77 -69.89
N GLY A 103 -0.70 -1.81 -69.74
CA GLY A 103 0.16 -0.70 -69.30
C GLY A 103 0.18 -0.46 -67.79
N ARG A 104 -0.92 -0.75 -67.07
CA ARG A 104 -1.05 -0.54 -65.61
C ARG A 104 -2.13 -1.43 -65.02
N ILE A 105 -2.21 -1.46 -63.69
CA ILE A 105 -3.32 -2.06 -62.95
C ILE A 105 -3.91 -0.98 -62.05
N ASP A 106 -5.17 -0.60 -62.27
CA ASP A 106 -5.83 0.43 -61.46
C ASP A 106 -6.51 -0.19 -60.22
N ILE A 107 -7.06 -1.40 -60.36
CA ILE A 107 -7.81 -2.10 -59.30
C ILE A 107 -7.29 -3.53 -59.16
N LEU A 108 -6.91 -3.94 -57.95
CA LEU A 108 -6.60 -5.32 -57.61
C LEU A 108 -7.69 -5.86 -56.67
N VAL A 109 -8.37 -6.94 -57.08
CA VAL A 109 -9.32 -7.66 -56.21
C VAL A 109 -8.73 -9.00 -55.80
N ASN A 110 -8.20 -9.06 -54.58
CA ASN A 110 -7.70 -10.27 -53.94
C ASN A 110 -8.88 -11.10 -53.39
N ASN A 111 -9.62 -11.75 -54.28
CA ASN A 111 -10.73 -12.65 -54.00
C ASN A 111 -10.33 -14.14 -54.01
N ALA A 112 -9.18 -14.50 -54.58
CA ALA A 112 -8.69 -15.87 -54.54
C ALA A 112 -8.55 -16.37 -53.09
N GLY A 113 -9.00 -17.61 -52.87
CA GLY A 113 -8.97 -18.28 -51.59
C GLY A 113 -9.56 -19.67 -51.71
N SER A 114 -8.91 -20.66 -51.11
CA SER A 114 -9.44 -22.02 -51.05
C SER A 114 -10.31 -22.22 -49.80
N ALA A 115 -10.91 -23.41 -49.68
CA ALA A 115 -11.71 -23.75 -48.50
C ALA A 115 -10.85 -24.24 -47.33
N GLY A 116 -9.61 -24.68 -47.61
CA GLY A 116 -8.76 -25.40 -46.66
C GLY A 116 -9.35 -26.75 -46.22
N PRO A 117 -8.56 -27.58 -45.51
CA PRO A 117 -9.08 -28.80 -44.90
C PRO A 117 -10.17 -28.48 -43.85
N LYS A 118 -11.27 -29.23 -43.90
CA LYS A 118 -12.44 -29.07 -43.02
C LYS A 118 -12.37 -30.04 -41.84
N GLN A 119 -11.31 -29.91 -41.06
CA GLN A 119 -10.99 -30.78 -39.94
C GLN A 119 -10.92 -29.97 -38.64
N THR A 120 -11.32 -30.60 -37.53
CA THR A 120 -11.04 -30.07 -36.18
C THR A 120 -9.52 -29.97 -35.98
N ILE A 121 -9.08 -29.11 -35.07
CA ILE A 121 -7.67 -28.87 -34.78
C ILE A 121 -6.91 -30.19 -34.53
N GLU A 122 -7.52 -31.13 -33.81
CA GLU A 122 -6.93 -32.45 -33.53
C GLU A 122 -6.67 -33.33 -34.77
N GLN A 123 -7.34 -33.05 -35.89
CA GLN A 123 -7.35 -33.86 -37.12
C GLN A 123 -6.76 -33.13 -38.34
N LEU A 124 -6.19 -31.93 -38.15
CA LEU A 124 -5.57 -31.18 -39.23
C LEU A 124 -4.42 -31.95 -39.92
N PRO A 125 -4.41 -32.04 -41.27
CA PRO A 125 -3.32 -32.66 -42.04
C PRO A 125 -2.21 -31.65 -42.36
N PHE A 126 -0.97 -31.98 -42.01
CA PHE A 126 0.21 -31.14 -42.25
C PHE A 126 1.07 -31.66 -43.41
N ASP A 127 0.97 -32.95 -43.74
CA ASP A 127 1.65 -33.57 -44.87
C ASP A 127 0.69 -34.37 -45.77
N ASP A 128 1.20 -34.80 -46.92
CA ASP A 128 0.43 -35.52 -47.94
C ASP A 128 -0.01 -36.92 -47.48
N GLU A 129 0.73 -37.55 -46.56
CA GLU A 129 0.39 -38.87 -46.03
C GLU A 129 -0.84 -38.76 -45.11
N GLU A 130 -0.85 -37.76 -44.23
CA GLU A 130 -1.98 -37.43 -43.36
C GLU A 130 -3.22 -37.05 -44.18
N LEU A 131 -3.05 -36.27 -45.25
CA LEU A 131 -4.14 -35.94 -46.17
C LEU A 131 -4.70 -37.17 -46.88
N ALA A 132 -3.83 -38.04 -47.42
CA ALA A 132 -4.25 -39.29 -48.05
C ALA A 132 -4.97 -40.22 -47.05
N ALA A 133 -4.54 -40.24 -45.79
CA ALA A 133 -5.19 -41.00 -44.73
C ALA A 133 -6.59 -40.46 -44.38
N LEU A 134 -6.83 -39.15 -44.48
CA LEU A 134 -8.18 -38.57 -44.36
C LEU A 134 -9.06 -38.93 -45.56
N GLN A 135 -8.53 -38.85 -46.78
CA GLN A 135 -9.26 -39.21 -48.00
C GLN A 135 -9.69 -40.69 -48.01
N LYS A 136 -8.83 -41.60 -47.55
CA LYS A 136 -9.18 -43.02 -47.35
C LYS A 136 -10.33 -43.23 -46.35
N ARG A 137 -10.53 -42.30 -45.42
CA ARG A 137 -11.64 -42.29 -44.45
C ARG A 137 -12.90 -41.58 -44.99
N GLY A 138 -12.92 -41.20 -46.26
CA GLY A 138 -14.05 -40.57 -46.93
C GLY A 138 -14.08 -39.04 -46.83
N ALA A 139 -13.00 -38.39 -46.38
CA ALA A 139 -12.90 -36.94 -46.39
C ALA A 139 -12.68 -36.41 -47.82
N ASN A 140 -13.36 -35.30 -48.17
CA ASN A 140 -13.21 -34.63 -49.46
C ASN A 140 -12.16 -33.51 -49.44
N ASP A 141 -11.25 -33.53 -48.47
CA ASP A 141 -10.19 -32.54 -48.35
C ASP A 141 -9.13 -32.75 -49.45
N THR A 142 -8.61 -31.65 -49.98
CA THR A 142 -7.66 -31.64 -51.11
C THR A 142 -6.39 -30.84 -50.81
N GLU A 143 -6.25 -30.33 -49.60
CA GLU A 143 -5.19 -29.42 -49.21
C GLU A 143 -4.67 -29.79 -47.82
N THR A 144 -3.36 -29.70 -47.64
CA THR A 144 -2.71 -29.66 -46.33
C THR A 144 -2.83 -28.26 -45.72
N VAL A 145 -2.55 -28.11 -44.42
CA VAL A 145 -2.52 -26.81 -43.76
C VAL A 145 -1.52 -25.83 -44.41
N PRO A 146 -0.25 -26.21 -44.71
CA PRO A 146 0.67 -25.34 -45.46
C PRO A 146 0.15 -24.91 -46.83
N ALA A 147 -0.50 -25.82 -47.57
CA ALA A 147 -1.09 -25.50 -48.87
C ALA A 147 -2.25 -24.50 -48.73
N ALA A 148 -3.11 -24.68 -47.74
CA ALA A 148 -4.21 -23.76 -47.45
C ALA A 148 -3.70 -22.36 -47.05
N MET A 149 -2.62 -22.28 -46.26
CA MET A 149 -1.98 -21.00 -45.91
C MET A 149 -1.53 -20.23 -47.15
N ARG A 150 -0.87 -20.90 -48.10
CA ARG A 150 -0.44 -20.29 -49.37
C ARG A 150 -1.61 -19.91 -50.27
N ASN A 151 -2.60 -20.80 -50.40
CA ASN A 151 -3.77 -20.62 -51.26
C ASN A 151 -4.76 -19.55 -50.75
N ILE A 152 -4.65 -19.13 -49.49
CA ILE A 152 -5.51 -18.11 -48.89
C ILE A 152 -4.73 -16.85 -48.59
N PHE A 153 -3.66 -16.92 -47.81
CA PHE A 153 -2.88 -15.76 -47.36
C PHE A 153 -1.73 -15.43 -48.32
N GLY A 154 -0.94 -16.44 -48.69
CA GLY A 154 0.23 -16.26 -49.58
C GLY A 154 -0.13 -15.64 -50.93
N VAL A 155 -1.24 -16.07 -51.54
CA VAL A 155 -1.76 -15.49 -52.80
C VAL A 155 -1.98 -13.98 -52.70
N ALA A 156 -2.62 -13.49 -51.64
CA ALA A 156 -2.92 -12.07 -51.50
C ALA A 156 -1.64 -11.27 -51.27
N TRP A 157 -0.71 -11.79 -50.46
CA TRP A 157 0.59 -11.16 -50.23
C TRP A 157 1.39 -11.06 -51.53
N ASN A 158 1.62 -12.20 -52.20
CA ASN A 158 2.42 -12.26 -53.42
C ASN A 158 1.86 -11.34 -54.52
N LEU A 159 0.54 -11.33 -54.69
CA LEU A 159 -0.11 -10.46 -55.67
C LEU A 159 0.04 -8.99 -55.33
N ALA A 160 -0.29 -8.59 -54.10
CA ALA A 160 -0.26 -7.17 -53.76
C ALA A 160 1.16 -6.60 -53.82
N ARG A 161 2.19 -7.34 -53.35
CA ARG A 161 3.58 -6.86 -53.44
C ARG A 161 4.06 -6.69 -54.88
N THR A 162 3.69 -7.63 -55.76
CA THR A 162 4.07 -7.59 -57.17
C THR A 162 3.32 -6.50 -57.93
N VAL A 163 2.01 -6.36 -57.69
CA VAL A 163 1.15 -5.40 -58.39
C VAL A 163 1.43 -3.97 -57.92
N ALA A 164 1.84 -3.75 -56.66
CA ALA A 164 2.07 -2.42 -56.12
C ALA A 164 3.06 -1.58 -56.94
N ALA A 165 4.04 -2.17 -57.63
CA ALA A 165 4.96 -1.44 -58.51
C ALA A 165 4.29 -0.92 -59.81
N ALA A 166 3.23 -1.58 -60.25
CA ALA A 166 2.50 -1.29 -61.49
C ALA A 166 1.18 -0.52 -61.28
N MET A 167 0.87 -0.12 -60.04
CA MET A 167 -0.31 0.65 -59.70
C MET A 167 -0.03 2.16 -59.72
N PRO A 168 -0.87 2.98 -60.37
CA PRO A 168 -0.77 4.44 -60.32
C PRO A 168 -1.30 5.01 -58.99
N GLU A 169 -1.03 6.28 -58.75
CA GLU A 169 -1.71 7.06 -57.71
C GLU A 169 -3.23 7.03 -57.94
N GLY A 170 -4.00 6.85 -56.86
CA GLY A 170 -5.45 6.65 -56.91
C GLY A 170 -5.90 5.18 -57.10
N GLY A 171 -4.94 4.26 -57.29
CA GLY A 171 -5.21 2.83 -57.38
C GLY A 171 -5.89 2.24 -56.13
N SER A 172 -6.58 1.11 -56.30
CA SER A 172 -7.36 0.45 -55.23
C SER A 172 -7.06 -1.04 -55.13
N ILE A 173 -6.61 -1.49 -53.96
CA ILE A 173 -6.48 -2.90 -53.57
C ILE A 173 -7.65 -3.26 -52.67
N ILE A 174 -8.41 -4.27 -53.08
CA ILE A 174 -9.58 -4.79 -52.38
C ILE A 174 -9.25 -6.21 -51.96
N ASN A 175 -8.98 -6.40 -50.67
CA ASN A 175 -8.75 -7.71 -50.08
C ASN A 175 -10.10 -8.29 -49.64
N VAL A 176 -10.47 -9.47 -50.14
CA VAL A 176 -11.72 -10.13 -49.76
C VAL A 176 -11.44 -11.18 -48.70
N SER A 177 -11.81 -10.86 -47.46
CA SER A 177 -11.71 -11.77 -46.33
C SER A 177 -13.03 -12.53 -46.12
N THR A 178 -13.45 -12.71 -44.87
CA THR A 178 -14.69 -13.37 -44.45
C THR A 178 -14.99 -13.02 -43.01
N ILE A 179 -16.25 -12.79 -42.65
CA ILE A 179 -16.63 -12.53 -41.25
C ILE A 179 -16.25 -13.69 -40.32
N PHE A 180 -16.16 -14.91 -40.85
CA PHE A 180 -15.75 -16.10 -40.10
C PHE A 180 -14.31 -16.03 -39.58
N SER A 181 -13.48 -15.11 -40.09
CA SER A 181 -12.15 -14.83 -39.53
C SER A 181 -12.19 -14.13 -38.16
N ARG A 182 -13.39 -13.74 -37.70
CA ARG A 182 -13.64 -13.08 -36.41
C ARG A 182 -14.72 -13.77 -35.58
N THR A 183 -15.21 -14.94 -35.99
CA THR A 183 -16.22 -15.72 -35.25
C THR A 183 -15.72 -17.13 -34.99
N PRO A 184 -16.35 -17.87 -34.05
CA PRO A 184 -16.22 -19.32 -34.02
C PRO A 184 -16.65 -19.93 -35.36
N TYR A 185 -15.95 -20.98 -35.79
CA TYR A 185 -16.20 -21.68 -37.05
C TYR A 185 -15.62 -23.10 -36.99
N TYR A 186 -16.30 -23.95 -36.24
CA TYR A 186 -15.91 -25.33 -35.92
C TYR A 186 -15.36 -26.11 -37.13
N ALA A 187 -14.24 -26.81 -36.95
CA ALA A 187 -13.52 -27.61 -37.94
C ALA A 187 -12.96 -26.82 -39.14
N ARG A 188 -12.77 -25.50 -39.00
CA ARG A 188 -12.33 -24.63 -40.11
C ARG A 188 -11.11 -23.76 -39.76
N ALA A 189 -10.31 -24.17 -38.78
CA ALA A 189 -9.07 -23.47 -38.39
C ALA A 189 -8.16 -23.15 -39.59
N ALA A 190 -7.96 -24.12 -40.50
CA ALA A 190 -7.12 -23.96 -41.70
C ALA A 190 -7.66 -22.96 -42.74
N TYR A 191 -8.90 -22.51 -42.59
CA TYR A 191 -9.49 -21.46 -43.42
C TYR A 191 -9.43 -20.10 -42.73
N VAL A 192 -9.86 -20.03 -41.46
CA VAL A 192 -10.06 -18.75 -40.77
C VAL A 192 -8.78 -18.15 -40.22
N VAL A 193 -7.78 -18.97 -39.88
CA VAL A 193 -6.46 -18.48 -39.39
C VAL A 193 -5.70 -17.74 -40.51
N PRO A 194 -5.55 -18.29 -41.73
CA PRO A 194 -4.98 -17.53 -42.85
C PRO A 194 -5.76 -16.26 -43.21
N LYS A 195 -7.11 -16.30 -43.13
CA LYS A 195 -7.93 -15.09 -43.36
C LYS A 195 -7.75 -14.04 -42.25
N ALA A 196 -7.55 -14.46 -41.01
CA ALA A 196 -7.23 -13.54 -39.92
C ALA A 196 -5.83 -12.91 -40.09
N ALA A 197 -4.84 -13.69 -40.54
CA ALA A 197 -3.53 -13.16 -40.94
C ALA A 197 -3.67 -12.11 -42.06
N MET A 198 -4.46 -12.42 -43.11
CA MET A 198 -4.77 -11.49 -44.20
C MET A 198 -5.40 -10.19 -43.70
N ASN A 199 -6.26 -10.23 -42.68
CA ASN A 199 -6.90 -9.02 -42.17
C ASN A 199 -5.87 -8.02 -41.64
N ALA A 200 -4.98 -8.47 -40.74
CA ALA A 200 -3.93 -7.64 -40.19
C ALA A 200 -2.93 -7.24 -41.27
N TRP A 201 -2.52 -8.15 -42.14
CA TRP A 201 -1.63 -7.84 -43.27
C TRP A 201 -2.21 -6.77 -44.19
N SER A 202 -3.51 -6.82 -44.50
CA SER A 202 -4.19 -5.80 -45.32
C SER A 202 -4.14 -4.43 -44.65
N ARG A 203 -4.28 -4.40 -43.31
CA ARG A 203 -4.15 -3.17 -42.53
C ARG A 203 -2.71 -2.63 -42.61
N GLU A 204 -1.71 -3.47 -42.39
CA GLU A 204 -0.30 -3.05 -42.46
C GLU A 204 0.08 -2.57 -43.87
N LEU A 205 -0.37 -3.29 -44.91
CA LEU A 205 -0.16 -2.89 -46.30
C LEU A 205 -0.82 -1.53 -46.62
N SER A 206 -1.96 -1.22 -45.99
CA SER A 206 -2.62 0.09 -46.14
C SER A 206 -1.80 1.25 -45.57
N LEU A 207 -1.03 1.00 -44.51
CA LEU A 207 -0.14 1.99 -43.91
C LEU A 207 1.08 2.23 -44.80
N GLU A 208 1.56 1.18 -45.48
CA GLU A 208 2.72 1.24 -46.37
C GLU A 208 2.41 1.86 -47.74
N LEU A 209 1.28 1.47 -48.35
CA LEU A 209 0.91 1.91 -49.70
C LEU A 209 0.06 3.18 -49.72
N GLY A 210 -0.61 3.52 -48.62
CA GLY A 210 -1.41 4.74 -48.49
C GLY A 210 -0.64 6.02 -48.83
N PRO A 211 0.60 6.22 -48.33
CA PRO A 211 1.44 7.37 -48.71
C PRO A 211 1.79 7.45 -50.20
N ARG A 212 1.73 6.33 -50.94
CA ARG A 212 1.89 6.30 -52.42
C ARG A 212 0.59 6.61 -53.16
N GLY A 213 -0.48 6.95 -52.43
CA GLY A 213 -1.82 7.19 -52.97
C GLY A 213 -2.54 5.92 -53.45
N ILE A 214 -2.05 4.73 -53.07
CA ILE A 214 -2.72 3.46 -53.37
C ILE A 214 -3.52 3.04 -52.14
N ARG A 215 -4.83 2.90 -52.30
CA ARG A 215 -5.76 2.56 -51.23
C ARG A 215 -5.78 1.05 -51.04
N VAL A 216 -5.82 0.59 -49.80
CA VAL A 216 -5.97 -0.84 -49.46
C VAL A 216 -7.13 -0.98 -48.49
N ASN A 217 -8.20 -1.66 -48.92
CA ASN A 217 -9.41 -1.84 -48.12
C ASN A 217 -9.80 -3.31 -48.04
N LEU A 218 -10.55 -3.66 -46.98
CA LEU A 218 -10.84 -5.03 -46.62
C LEU A 218 -12.35 -5.27 -46.62
N VAL A 219 -12.82 -6.23 -47.42
CA VAL A 219 -14.22 -6.64 -47.47
C VAL A 219 -14.40 -7.89 -46.62
N PHE A 220 -15.41 -7.88 -45.74
CA PHE A 220 -15.82 -9.02 -44.93
C PHE A 220 -17.20 -9.51 -45.38
N PRO A 221 -17.26 -10.44 -46.34
CA PRO A 221 -18.48 -11.15 -46.66
C PRO A 221 -19.02 -11.91 -45.44
N GLY A 222 -20.31 -11.78 -45.17
CA GLY A 222 -21.06 -12.68 -44.30
C GLY A 222 -21.17 -14.10 -44.87
N PRO A 223 -21.96 -15.00 -44.26
CA PRO A 223 -22.39 -16.21 -44.95
C PRO A 223 -23.14 -15.77 -46.22
N ILE A 224 -22.66 -16.14 -47.41
CA ILE A 224 -23.27 -15.69 -48.67
C ILE A 224 -24.33 -16.68 -49.13
N GLU A 225 -25.53 -16.16 -49.40
CA GLU A 225 -26.69 -16.95 -49.84
C GLU A 225 -26.33 -17.80 -51.06
N SER A 226 -26.47 -19.12 -50.89
CA SER A 226 -26.23 -20.12 -51.92
C SER A 226 -26.75 -21.47 -51.43
N GLU A 227 -27.08 -22.37 -52.36
CA GLU A 227 -27.41 -23.76 -52.00
C GLU A 227 -26.24 -24.41 -51.23
N ARG A 228 -25.00 -24.11 -51.65
CA ARG A 228 -23.77 -24.61 -51.04
C ARG A 228 -23.58 -24.19 -49.58
N ILE A 229 -23.86 -22.94 -49.18
CA ILE A 229 -23.64 -22.50 -47.79
C ILE A 229 -24.59 -23.23 -46.83
N ARG A 230 -25.84 -23.50 -47.26
CA ARG A 230 -26.83 -24.23 -46.48
C ARG A 230 -26.39 -25.68 -46.25
N THR A 231 -25.87 -26.35 -47.28
CA THR A 231 -25.28 -27.69 -47.12
C THR A 231 -24.03 -27.68 -46.24
N VAL A 232 -23.20 -26.65 -46.31
CA VAL A 232 -22.00 -26.52 -45.46
C VAL A 232 -22.39 -26.37 -43.99
N PHE A 233 -23.40 -25.57 -43.67
CA PHE A 233 -23.88 -25.40 -42.29
C PHE A 233 -24.51 -26.68 -41.75
N ALA A 234 -25.34 -27.38 -42.53
CA ALA A 234 -25.88 -28.68 -42.14
C ALA A 234 -24.76 -29.72 -41.91
N ALA A 235 -23.73 -29.75 -42.77
CA ALA A 235 -22.58 -30.62 -42.56
C ALA A 235 -21.79 -30.27 -41.29
N MET A 236 -21.73 -28.98 -40.93
CA MET A 236 -21.10 -28.50 -39.70
C MET A 236 -21.91 -28.87 -38.46
N ASP A 237 -23.23 -28.69 -38.47
CA ASP A 237 -24.14 -29.12 -37.40
C ASP A 237 -23.98 -30.62 -37.13
N LYS A 238 -23.99 -31.42 -38.21
CA LYS A 238 -23.73 -32.87 -38.12
C LYS A 238 -22.35 -33.20 -37.55
N ALA A 239 -21.30 -32.47 -37.92
CA ALA A 239 -19.95 -32.70 -37.41
C ALA A 239 -19.81 -32.34 -35.92
N ARG A 240 -20.58 -31.35 -35.45
CA ARG A 240 -20.64 -30.92 -34.05
C ARG A 240 -21.50 -31.85 -33.19
N GLY A 241 -22.48 -32.51 -33.80
CA GLY A 241 -23.51 -33.31 -33.10
C GLY A 241 -24.75 -32.49 -32.71
N ASP A 242 -24.92 -31.30 -33.30
CA ASP A 242 -26.02 -30.38 -33.04
C ASP A 242 -27.22 -30.66 -33.97
N GLU A 243 -28.40 -30.15 -33.62
CA GLU A 243 -29.59 -30.18 -34.49
C GLU A 243 -29.36 -29.38 -35.79
N ASP A 244 -29.94 -29.87 -36.90
CA ASP A 244 -29.87 -29.22 -38.20
C ASP A 244 -30.39 -27.78 -38.13
N GLY A 245 -29.56 -26.81 -38.50
CA GLY A 245 -29.89 -25.38 -38.51
C GLY A 245 -29.32 -24.59 -37.33
N THR A 246 -28.72 -25.25 -36.33
CA THR A 246 -28.05 -24.60 -35.20
C THR A 246 -27.00 -23.58 -35.65
N THR A 247 -26.13 -23.96 -36.58
CA THR A 247 -25.08 -23.07 -37.11
C THR A 247 -25.69 -21.88 -37.84
N ALA A 248 -26.75 -22.09 -38.63
CA ALA A 248 -27.42 -21.00 -39.33
C ALA A 248 -28.06 -20.02 -38.36
N ASN A 249 -28.78 -20.51 -37.36
CA ASN A 249 -29.43 -19.71 -36.32
C ASN A 249 -28.41 -18.91 -35.51
N THR A 250 -27.27 -19.53 -35.16
CA THR A 250 -26.17 -18.85 -34.45
C THR A 250 -25.71 -17.60 -35.20
N PHE A 251 -25.55 -17.68 -36.53
CA PHE A 251 -25.16 -16.51 -37.33
C PHE A 251 -26.33 -15.53 -37.53
N PHE A 252 -27.56 -15.99 -37.64
CA PHE A 252 -28.74 -15.12 -37.72
C PHE A 252 -28.95 -14.31 -36.44
N ASP A 253 -28.70 -14.90 -35.28
CA ASP A 253 -28.81 -14.23 -33.97
C ASP A 253 -27.76 -13.12 -33.82
N MET A 254 -26.60 -13.26 -34.49
CA MET A 254 -25.61 -12.20 -34.55
C MET A 254 -26.03 -11.05 -35.47
N MET A 255 -26.84 -11.30 -36.50
CA MET A 255 -27.29 -10.28 -37.45
C MET A 255 -28.27 -9.33 -36.79
N SER A 256 -28.08 -8.02 -36.96
CA SER A 256 -29.05 -7.01 -36.51
C SER A 256 -30.10 -6.69 -37.58
N LEU A 257 -29.74 -6.75 -38.86
CA LEU A 257 -30.62 -6.41 -39.98
C LEU A 257 -31.44 -7.62 -40.44
N GLU A 258 -32.73 -7.40 -40.69
CA GLU A 258 -33.60 -8.32 -41.44
C GLU A 258 -33.89 -7.73 -42.81
N ARG A 259 -33.94 -8.58 -43.84
CA ARG A 259 -34.07 -8.14 -45.24
C ARG A 259 -34.99 -9.09 -46.01
N SER A 260 -35.75 -8.53 -46.93
CA SER A 260 -36.42 -9.30 -47.98
C SER A 260 -35.45 -9.49 -49.15
N THR A 261 -35.16 -10.73 -49.51
CA THR A 261 -34.30 -11.10 -50.64
C THR A 261 -35.03 -12.10 -51.54
N GLY A 262 -34.83 -12.00 -52.86
CA GLY A 262 -35.43 -12.94 -53.82
C GLY A 262 -36.96 -13.02 -53.82
N GLY A 263 -37.66 -11.99 -53.35
CA GLY A 263 -39.13 -11.97 -53.24
C GLY A 263 -39.71 -12.65 -51.99
N ALA A 264 -38.87 -13.18 -51.10
CA ALA A 264 -39.29 -13.75 -49.81
C ALA A 264 -39.70 -12.65 -48.81
N PRO A 265 -40.60 -12.93 -47.84
CA PRO A 265 -40.94 -11.98 -46.78
C PRO A 265 -39.71 -11.60 -45.95
N LYS A 266 -39.78 -10.43 -45.27
CA LYS A 266 -38.70 -9.92 -44.42
C LYS A 266 -38.35 -10.94 -43.32
N ALA A 267 -37.08 -11.35 -43.26
CA ALA A 267 -36.55 -12.27 -42.26
C ALA A 267 -35.05 -12.06 -42.05
N LYS A 268 -34.46 -12.76 -41.07
CA LYS A 268 -33.01 -12.99 -41.01
C LYS A 268 -32.63 -13.89 -42.17
N THR A 269 -31.78 -13.38 -43.06
CA THR A 269 -31.36 -14.06 -44.29
C THR A 269 -29.90 -13.70 -44.57
N PHE A 270 -29.26 -14.44 -45.46
CA PHE A 270 -27.87 -14.23 -45.82
C PHE A 270 -27.71 -13.10 -46.85
N PRO A 271 -26.62 -12.31 -46.81
CA PRO A 271 -26.24 -11.42 -47.90
C PRO A 271 -26.13 -12.15 -49.24
N VAL A 272 -26.45 -11.46 -50.34
CA VAL A 272 -26.38 -12.05 -51.69
C VAL A 272 -25.07 -11.69 -52.39
N PRO A 273 -24.60 -12.46 -53.38
CA PRO A 273 -23.38 -12.15 -54.12
C PRO A 273 -23.33 -10.72 -54.70
N ASP A 274 -24.48 -10.17 -55.12
CA ASP A 274 -24.59 -8.79 -55.63
C ASP A 274 -24.19 -7.74 -54.58
N ASP A 275 -24.45 -7.97 -53.30
CA ASP A 275 -24.05 -7.02 -52.24
C ASP A 275 -22.52 -6.90 -52.17
N ILE A 276 -21.81 -8.03 -52.38
CA ILE A 276 -20.34 -8.06 -52.42
C ILE A 276 -19.82 -7.39 -53.68
N ALA A 277 -20.41 -7.70 -54.84
CA ALA A 277 -19.98 -7.16 -56.11
C ALA A 277 -20.17 -5.63 -56.19
N THR A 278 -21.31 -5.11 -55.75
CA THR A 278 -21.59 -3.66 -55.70
C THR A 278 -20.69 -2.93 -54.71
N THR A 279 -20.36 -3.55 -53.57
CA THR A 279 -19.33 -3.05 -52.65
C THR A 279 -17.97 -2.99 -53.35
N CYS A 280 -17.56 -4.05 -54.06
CA CYS A 280 -16.31 -4.04 -54.81
C CYS A 280 -16.31 -2.98 -55.91
N VAL A 281 -17.43 -2.70 -56.58
CA VAL A 281 -17.52 -1.60 -57.57
C VAL A 281 -17.27 -0.26 -56.89
N PHE A 282 -17.94 0.01 -55.76
CA PHE A 282 -17.72 1.23 -54.99
C PHE A 282 -16.25 1.38 -54.55
N LEU A 283 -15.64 0.31 -54.04
CA LEU A 283 -14.24 0.32 -53.63
C LEU A 283 -13.24 0.44 -54.78
N GLY A 284 -13.62 -0.05 -55.96
CA GLY A 284 -12.82 0.06 -57.18
C GLY A 284 -12.91 1.46 -57.81
N SER A 285 -14.02 2.17 -57.60
CA SER A 285 -14.23 3.49 -58.18
C SER A 285 -13.53 4.60 -57.40
N ASP A 286 -13.54 5.80 -57.98
CA ASP A 286 -12.98 6.99 -57.35
C ASP A 286 -13.93 7.57 -56.28
N GLU A 287 -15.18 7.08 -56.17
CA GLU A 287 -16.12 7.48 -55.11
C GLU A 287 -15.62 7.10 -53.72
N SER A 288 -14.83 6.03 -53.63
CA SER A 288 -14.23 5.57 -52.38
C SER A 288 -12.81 6.12 -52.17
N ALA A 289 -12.37 7.14 -52.92
CA ALA A 289 -11.00 7.66 -52.87
C ALA A 289 -10.56 8.11 -51.45
N ALA A 290 -11.53 8.40 -50.58
CA ALA A 290 -11.27 8.78 -49.19
C ALA A 290 -11.05 7.58 -48.23
N PHE A 291 -11.28 6.33 -48.65
CA PHE A 291 -11.18 5.16 -47.79
C PHE A 291 -9.85 4.43 -47.97
N ASN A 292 -9.09 4.30 -46.88
CA ASN A 292 -7.88 3.49 -46.81
C ASN A 292 -7.81 2.77 -45.45
N GLY A 293 -7.39 1.50 -45.46
CA GLY A 293 -7.31 0.66 -44.27
C GLY A 293 -8.66 0.47 -43.58
N HIS A 294 -9.76 0.49 -44.35
CA HIS A 294 -11.14 0.45 -43.87
C HIS A 294 -11.78 -0.92 -44.07
N ASP A 295 -12.61 -1.33 -43.12
CA ASP A 295 -13.34 -2.60 -43.13
C ASP A 295 -14.76 -2.40 -43.68
N PHE A 296 -15.16 -3.21 -44.65
CA PHE A 296 -16.50 -3.23 -45.23
C PHE A 296 -17.21 -4.55 -44.90
N GLU A 297 -18.00 -4.54 -43.83
CA GLU A 297 -18.69 -5.72 -43.30
C GLU A 297 -20.06 -5.91 -43.97
N VAL A 298 -20.07 -6.67 -45.08
CA VAL A 298 -21.30 -7.02 -45.81
C VAL A 298 -21.93 -8.25 -45.18
N THR A 299 -22.51 -8.06 -43.99
CA THR A 299 -22.89 -9.16 -43.08
C THR A 299 -24.34 -9.09 -42.59
N HIS A 300 -25.14 -8.12 -43.06
CA HIS A 300 -26.42 -7.76 -42.42
C HIS A 300 -26.25 -7.33 -40.94
N GLY A 301 -25.15 -6.62 -40.66
CA GLY A 301 -24.87 -6.04 -39.34
C GLY A 301 -24.66 -7.10 -38.27
N MET A 302 -23.84 -8.13 -38.57
CA MET A 302 -23.43 -9.12 -37.58
C MET A 302 -22.64 -8.46 -36.44
N THR A 303 -23.05 -8.70 -35.21
CA THR A 303 -22.45 -8.11 -34.01
C THR A 303 -21.16 -8.86 -33.65
N VAL A 304 -20.07 -8.50 -34.31
CA VAL A 304 -18.76 -9.14 -34.13
C VAL A 304 -17.72 -8.08 -33.78
N ARG A 305 -17.00 -8.26 -32.67
CA ARG A 305 -15.93 -7.32 -32.27
C ARG A 305 -14.76 -7.40 -33.25
N LYS A 306 -14.01 -6.30 -33.40
CA LYS A 306 -12.78 -6.30 -34.22
C LYS A 306 -11.69 -7.17 -33.61
N GLU A 307 -11.52 -7.06 -32.30
CA GLU A 307 -10.61 -7.85 -31.48
C GLU A 307 -11.29 -8.16 -30.14
N GLU A 308 -11.18 -9.40 -29.67
CA GLU A 308 -11.59 -9.78 -28.31
C GLU A 308 -10.42 -9.57 -27.35
N ARG A 309 -10.23 -8.32 -26.92
CA ARG A 309 -9.03 -7.88 -26.20
C ARG A 309 -9.28 -7.22 -24.86
N ALA A 310 -8.28 -7.32 -23.99
CA ALA A 310 -8.13 -6.49 -22.79
C ALA A 310 -6.66 -6.05 -22.64
N THR A 311 -6.41 -5.02 -21.83
CA THR A 311 -5.05 -4.63 -21.40
C THR A 311 -4.93 -4.93 -19.91
N TYR A 312 -3.81 -5.49 -19.47
CA TYR A 312 -3.60 -5.73 -18.04
C TYR A 312 -3.52 -4.40 -17.28
N LEU A 313 -4.41 -4.24 -16.30
CA LEU A 313 -4.46 -3.07 -15.41
C LEU A 313 -3.92 -3.38 -13.99
N ALA A 314 -3.40 -4.60 -13.79
CA ALA A 314 -2.86 -5.03 -12.51
C ALA A 314 -1.57 -5.84 -12.72
N ARG A 315 -0.67 -5.80 -11.72
CA ARG A 315 0.50 -6.68 -11.69
C ARG A 315 0.09 -8.13 -11.38
N PRO A 316 0.85 -9.13 -11.86
CA PRO A 316 0.53 -10.53 -11.58
C PRO A 316 0.88 -10.90 -10.14
N THR A 317 -0.11 -11.33 -9.37
CA THR A 317 0.06 -11.84 -7.99
C THR A 317 -0.01 -13.37 -7.97
N MET A 318 1.08 -14.00 -7.51
CA MET A 318 1.28 -15.47 -7.50
C MET A 318 1.89 -15.89 -6.15
N ARG A 319 1.48 -17.04 -5.61
CA ARG A 319 2.08 -17.64 -4.40
C ARG A 319 3.07 -18.74 -4.79
N SER A 320 4.04 -19.03 -3.93
CA SER A 320 5.09 -20.02 -4.20
C SER A 320 4.61 -21.47 -4.29
N MET A 321 3.39 -21.76 -3.81
CA MET A 321 2.79 -23.10 -3.80
C MET A 321 1.58 -23.24 -4.72
N ASP A 322 1.18 -22.18 -5.44
CA ASP A 322 -0.02 -22.21 -6.29
C ASP A 322 0.05 -23.33 -7.35
N GLY A 323 1.26 -23.65 -7.83
CA GLY A 323 1.53 -24.60 -8.90
C GLY A 323 1.94 -26.01 -8.45
N ALA A 324 1.85 -26.33 -7.17
CA ALA A 324 2.26 -27.63 -6.65
C ALA A 324 1.46 -28.77 -7.31
N GLY A 325 2.19 -29.74 -7.89
CA GLY A 325 1.58 -30.87 -8.60
C GLY A 325 1.17 -30.57 -10.04
N LEU A 326 1.45 -29.37 -10.57
CA LEU A 326 1.23 -29.01 -11.98
C LEU A 326 2.53 -29.07 -12.79
N ALA A 327 2.42 -29.36 -14.08
CA ALA A 327 3.54 -29.35 -15.01
C ALA A 327 3.26 -28.43 -16.22
N ILE A 328 4.19 -27.52 -16.49
CA ILE A 328 4.07 -26.52 -17.55
C ILE A 328 5.06 -26.82 -18.68
N LEU A 329 4.56 -26.96 -19.90
CA LEU A 329 5.38 -26.98 -21.12
C LEU A 329 5.70 -25.54 -21.54
N ILE A 330 6.95 -25.25 -21.85
CA ILE A 330 7.36 -24.00 -22.50
C ILE A 330 8.03 -24.35 -23.82
N VAL A 331 7.41 -23.97 -24.94
CA VAL A 331 7.95 -24.18 -26.28
C VAL A 331 8.70 -22.93 -26.70
N ALA A 332 10.04 -23.00 -26.64
CA ALA A 332 10.92 -21.91 -27.00
C ALA A 332 11.02 -21.72 -28.53
N GLY A 333 11.52 -20.54 -28.91
CA GLY A 333 12.08 -20.29 -30.22
C GLY A 333 13.60 -20.38 -30.22
N GLU A 334 14.25 -19.71 -31.16
CA GLU A 334 15.71 -19.61 -31.24
C GLU A 334 16.30 -18.84 -30.05
N ASN A 335 15.56 -17.87 -29.51
CA ASN A 335 15.92 -17.17 -28.28
C ASN A 335 15.48 -17.96 -27.03
N TRP A 336 16.09 -19.11 -26.79
CA TRP A 336 15.76 -19.98 -25.66
C TRP A 336 16.11 -19.37 -24.29
N GLU A 337 16.97 -18.36 -24.24
CA GLU A 337 17.31 -17.66 -22.98
C GLU A 337 16.09 -16.94 -22.40
N GLU A 338 15.27 -16.30 -23.25
CA GLU A 338 14.03 -15.69 -22.81
C GLU A 338 13.05 -16.73 -22.27
N ALA A 339 12.97 -17.90 -22.91
CA ALA A 339 12.14 -19.00 -22.46
C ALA A 339 12.57 -19.53 -21.08
N LEU A 340 13.88 -19.54 -20.81
CA LEU A 340 14.43 -19.91 -19.50
C LEU A 340 14.05 -18.90 -18.41
N GLU A 341 14.03 -17.60 -18.69
CA GLU A 341 13.53 -16.59 -17.74
C GLU A 341 12.05 -16.76 -17.42
N ILE A 342 11.24 -17.11 -18.41
CA ILE A 342 9.82 -17.43 -18.21
C ILE A 342 9.67 -18.70 -17.36
N ALA A 343 10.49 -19.73 -17.61
CA ALA A 343 10.52 -20.99 -16.86
C ALA A 343 10.80 -20.76 -15.37
N LYS A 344 11.79 -19.91 -15.03
CA LYS A 344 12.11 -19.55 -13.64
C LYS A 344 10.90 -19.04 -12.87
N ILE A 345 10.08 -18.23 -13.53
CA ILE A 345 8.87 -17.66 -12.90
C ILE A 345 7.84 -18.76 -12.64
N GLN A 346 7.65 -19.70 -13.56
CA GLN A 346 6.72 -20.82 -13.35
C GLN A 346 7.22 -21.75 -12.21
N ILE A 347 8.53 -22.03 -12.17
CA ILE A 347 9.17 -22.83 -11.11
C ILE A 347 9.01 -22.14 -9.75
N SER A 348 9.16 -20.81 -9.69
CA SER A 348 8.98 -20.03 -8.46
C SER A 348 7.57 -20.09 -7.88
N CYS A 349 6.59 -20.52 -8.70
CA CYS A 349 5.21 -20.77 -8.28
C CYS A 349 4.95 -22.23 -7.88
N GLY A 350 5.97 -23.09 -7.86
CA GLY A 350 5.88 -24.48 -7.40
C GLY A 350 5.58 -25.51 -8.51
N THR A 351 5.64 -25.12 -9.79
CA THR A 351 5.41 -26.04 -10.92
C THR A 351 6.67 -26.79 -11.33
N SER A 352 6.48 -27.99 -11.91
CA SER A 352 7.53 -28.62 -12.73
C SER A 352 7.47 -28.06 -14.16
N VAL A 353 8.61 -27.84 -14.81
CA VAL A 353 8.65 -27.26 -16.15
C VAL A 353 9.34 -28.20 -17.14
N LEU A 354 8.72 -28.39 -18.30
CA LEU A 354 9.33 -28.99 -19.49
C LEU A 354 9.64 -27.85 -20.48
N LEU A 355 10.92 -27.52 -20.64
CA LEU A 355 11.38 -26.51 -21.60
C LEU A 355 11.82 -27.19 -22.90
N GLY A 356 11.03 -27.01 -23.94
CA GLY A 356 11.32 -27.50 -25.28
C GLY A 356 12.10 -26.47 -26.09
N VAL A 357 13.32 -26.82 -26.54
CA VAL A 357 14.18 -25.96 -27.37
C VAL A 357 14.35 -26.55 -28.78
N PRO A 358 14.40 -25.74 -29.85
CA PRO A 358 14.32 -26.27 -31.23
C PRO A 358 15.57 -27.03 -31.67
N ARG A 359 16.77 -26.60 -31.27
CA ARG A 359 18.05 -27.16 -31.74
C ARG A 359 18.65 -28.10 -30.68
N GLN A 360 19.15 -29.25 -31.10
CA GLN A 360 19.81 -30.21 -30.19
C GLN A 360 21.03 -29.61 -29.49
N ALA A 361 21.76 -28.72 -30.18
CA ALA A 361 22.93 -28.03 -29.63
C ALA A 361 22.56 -27.15 -28.42
N ASP A 362 21.40 -26.50 -28.45
CA ASP A 362 20.94 -25.59 -27.39
C ASP A 362 20.52 -26.35 -26.12
N VAL A 363 20.12 -27.62 -26.23
CA VAL A 363 19.72 -28.45 -25.08
C VAL A 363 20.86 -28.54 -24.06
N ALA A 364 22.07 -28.90 -24.51
CA ALA A 364 23.21 -29.08 -23.62
C ALA A 364 23.63 -27.75 -22.95
N ILE A 365 23.56 -26.64 -23.71
CA ILE A 365 23.92 -25.30 -23.22
C ILE A 365 22.90 -24.84 -22.16
N ALA A 366 21.61 -24.99 -22.45
CA ALA A 366 20.53 -24.61 -21.54
C ALA A 366 20.53 -25.46 -20.26
N GLN A 367 20.83 -26.77 -20.35
CA GLN A 367 20.98 -27.65 -19.19
C GLN A 367 22.15 -27.24 -18.29
N ALA A 368 23.30 -26.90 -18.88
CA ALA A 368 24.45 -26.41 -18.12
C ALA A 368 24.13 -25.11 -17.37
N ARG A 369 23.43 -24.18 -18.03
CA ARG A 369 22.99 -22.90 -17.43
C ARG A 369 21.96 -23.11 -16.31
N ALA A 370 20.94 -23.94 -16.53
CA ALA A 370 19.93 -24.27 -15.53
C ALA A 370 20.54 -24.90 -14.26
N LYS A 371 21.56 -25.75 -14.42
CA LYS A 371 22.30 -26.33 -13.30
C LYS A 371 23.11 -25.27 -12.54
N ALA A 372 23.80 -24.37 -13.26
CA ALA A 372 24.56 -23.28 -12.66
C ALA A 372 23.66 -22.31 -11.86
N GLU A 373 22.42 -22.12 -12.30
CA GLU A 373 21.42 -21.25 -11.65
C GLU A 373 20.58 -21.96 -10.58
N GLY A 374 20.84 -23.24 -10.29
CA GLY A 374 20.23 -23.98 -9.18
C GLY A 374 18.77 -24.41 -9.38
N ILE A 375 18.27 -24.47 -10.62
CA ILE A 375 16.86 -24.81 -10.95
C ILE A 375 16.70 -26.17 -11.63
N GLY A 376 17.78 -26.97 -11.71
CA GLY A 376 17.83 -28.21 -12.49
C GLY A 376 16.85 -29.30 -12.06
N ASP A 377 16.45 -29.37 -10.79
CA ASP A 377 15.57 -30.44 -10.29
C ASP A 377 14.10 -30.25 -10.70
N ALA A 378 13.68 -29.00 -10.89
CA ALA A 378 12.32 -28.62 -11.27
C ALA A 378 12.15 -28.38 -12.80
N LEU A 379 13.24 -28.47 -13.56
CA LEU A 379 13.30 -28.15 -14.99
C LEU A 379 13.84 -29.32 -15.82
N THR A 380 13.04 -29.82 -16.75
CA THR A 380 13.49 -30.78 -17.78
C THR A 380 13.62 -30.05 -19.11
N ILE A 381 14.76 -30.22 -19.80
CA ILE A 381 15.03 -29.55 -21.09
C ILE A 381 15.21 -30.60 -22.16
N VAL A 382 14.43 -30.49 -23.25
CA VAL A 382 14.41 -31.45 -24.37
C VAL A 382 14.44 -30.75 -25.72
N ARG A 383 14.85 -31.47 -26.77
CA ARG A 383 14.67 -31.00 -28.14
C ARG A 383 13.19 -31.03 -28.49
N PHE A 384 12.68 -29.92 -29.00
CA PHE A 384 11.26 -29.73 -29.31
C PHE A 384 11.13 -28.79 -30.51
N ASN A 385 11.03 -29.37 -31.72
CA ASN A 385 10.93 -28.60 -32.96
C ASN A 385 9.50 -28.66 -33.53
N ARG A 386 8.83 -27.51 -33.61
CA ARG A 386 7.43 -27.39 -34.08
C ARG A 386 7.21 -27.73 -35.56
N THR A 387 8.28 -27.78 -36.35
CA THR A 387 8.23 -28.26 -37.74
C THR A 387 8.33 -29.78 -37.85
N GLU A 388 8.57 -30.49 -36.73
CA GLU A 388 8.68 -31.96 -36.67
C GLU A 388 7.66 -32.54 -35.65
N PRO A 389 6.33 -32.47 -35.90
CA PRO A 389 5.31 -32.78 -34.90
C PRO A 389 5.40 -34.19 -34.28
N ALA A 390 5.88 -35.18 -35.05
CA ALA A 390 6.07 -36.55 -34.55
C ALA A 390 7.11 -36.62 -33.42
N THR A 391 8.19 -35.81 -33.51
CA THR A 391 9.23 -35.76 -32.48
C THR A 391 8.73 -35.09 -31.20
N ILE A 392 7.83 -34.11 -31.34
CA ILE A 392 7.17 -33.46 -30.21
C ILE A 392 6.27 -34.43 -29.47
N GLU A 393 5.44 -35.19 -30.19
CA GLU A 393 4.53 -36.16 -29.56
C GLU A 393 5.31 -37.20 -28.74
N ALA A 394 6.44 -37.69 -29.27
CA ALA A 394 7.34 -38.59 -28.55
C ALA A 394 7.91 -37.93 -27.27
N ALA A 395 8.44 -36.70 -27.37
CA ALA A 395 9.02 -36.00 -26.22
C ALA A 395 8.00 -35.74 -25.08
N LEU A 396 6.74 -35.46 -25.43
CA LEU A 396 5.66 -35.31 -24.45
C LEU A 396 5.29 -36.63 -23.78
N THR A 397 5.27 -37.73 -24.53
CA THR A 397 5.04 -39.07 -23.98
C THR A 397 6.17 -39.46 -23.01
N ASP A 398 7.43 -39.34 -23.44
CA ASP A 398 8.60 -39.70 -22.63
C ASP A 398 8.64 -38.92 -21.30
N TYR A 399 8.31 -37.62 -21.33
CA TYR A 399 8.22 -36.80 -20.13
C TYR A 399 7.12 -37.30 -19.18
N THR A 400 5.91 -37.54 -19.70
CA THR A 400 4.74 -37.90 -18.89
C THR A 400 4.79 -39.32 -18.34
N GLU A 401 5.56 -40.23 -18.94
CA GLU A 401 5.83 -41.56 -18.36
C GLU A 401 6.63 -41.49 -17.05
N SER A 402 7.46 -40.47 -16.90
CA SER A 402 8.38 -40.33 -15.76
C SER A 402 8.04 -39.19 -14.79
N LYS A 403 7.13 -38.28 -15.17
CA LYS A 403 6.77 -37.06 -14.44
C LYS A 403 5.27 -36.78 -14.51
N THR A 404 4.84 -35.72 -13.83
CA THR A 404 3.45 -35.25 -13.86
C THR A 404 3.02 -34.86 -15.28
N PRO A 405 1.83 -35.26 -15.74
CA PRO A 405 1.29 -34.85 -17.03
C PRO A 405 1.24 -33.32 -17.20
N ILE A 406 1.56 -32.83 -18.41
CA ILE A 406 1.47 -31.40 -18.76
C ILE A 406 0.04 -30.87 -18.59
N THR A 407 -0.14 -29.93 -17.66
CA THR A 407 -1.42 -29.27 -17.38
C THR A 407 -1.54 -27.89 -18.01
N GLY A 408 -0.41 -27.27 -18.37
CA GLY A 408 -0.36 -25.96 -18.99
C GLY A 408 0.74 -25.84 -20.05
N ALA A 409 0.59 -24.94 -21.03
CA ALA A 409 1.62 -24.69 -22.03
C ALA A 409 1.81 -23.21 -22.37
N ILE A 410 3.05 -22.77 -22.56
CA ILE A 410 3.43 -21.46 -23.10
C ILE A 410 4.11 -21.66 -24.45
N PHE A 411 3.65 -20.96 -25.48
CA PHE A 411 4.22 -20.98 -26.82
C PHE A 411 4.84 -19.61 -27.14
N LEU A 412 6.13 -19.59 -27.44
CA LEU A 412 6.84 -18.41 -27.92
C LEU A 412 6.99 -18.46 -29.45
N PRO A 413 7.16 -17.32 -30.14
CA PRO A 413 7.59 -17.30 -31.54
C PRO A 413 8.90 -18.04 -31.73
N VAL A 414 9.13 -18.58 -32.92
CA VAL A 414 10.41 -19.22 -33.25
C VAL A 414 11.47 -18.15 -33.45
N PHE A 415 11.16 -17.15 -34.25
CA PHE A 415 12.11 -16.10 -34.60
C PHE A 415 12.08 -14.96 -33.58
N GLY A 416 13.25 -14.41 -33.28
CA GLY A 416 13.40 -13.30 -32.34
C GLY A 416 12.79 -11.98 -32.86
N PRO A 417 12.67 -10.97 -31.99
CA PRO A 417 12.22 -9.64 -32.40
C PRO A 417 13.18 -9.06 -33.46
N GLY A 418 12.63 -8.64 -34.60
CA GLY A 418 13.37 -8.00 -35.69
C GLY A 418 13.95 -8.94 -36.76
N GLU A 419 13.84 -10.27 -36.60
CA GLU A 419 14.20 -11.25 -37.64
C GLU A 419 13.32 -11.10 -38.88
N PHE A 420 12.01 -10.94 -38.67
CA PHE A 420 11.10 -10.46 -39.70
C PHE A 420 11.00 -8.93 -39.62
N GLY A 421 11.33 -8.25 -40.70
CA GLY A 421 11.29 -6.79 -40.77
C GLY A 421 11.40 -6.26 -42.19
N GLY A 422 11.21 -4.94 -42.35
CA GLY A 422 11.19 -4.29 -43.67
C GLY A 422 9.77 -4.06 -44.18
N ARG A 423 9.69 -3.57 -45.43
CA ARG A 423 8.42 -3.30 -46.11
C ARG A 423 7.78 -4.60 -46.60
N LEU A 424 6.46 -4.73 -46.46
CA LEU A 424 5.70 -5.90 -46.90
C LEU A 424 5.79 -6.11 -48.41
N VAL A 425 5.94 -5.04 -49.19
CA VAL A 425 6.11 -5.15 -50.65
C VAL A 425 7.51 -5.56 -51.08
N ASP A 426 8.51 -5.38 -50.22
CA ASP A 426 9.90 -5.76 -50.50
C ASP A 426 10.29 -7.09 -49.83
N ALA A 427 9.38 -7.75 -49.12
CA ALA A 427 9.68 -8.99 -48.41
C ALA A 427 10.11 -10.09 -49.39
N GLU A 428 11.26 -10.72 -49.11
CA GLU A 428 11.84 -11.79 -49.89
C GLU A 428 11.00 -13.07 -49.83
N ASP A 429 11.07 -13.90 -50.88
CA ASP A 429 10.27 -15.12 -51.02
C ASP A 429 10.49 -16.07 -49.80
N ASP A 430 11.76 -16.32 -49.44
CA ASP A 430 12.14 -17.17 -48.29
C ASP A 430 11.62 -16.66 -46.94
N MET A 431 11.54 -15.33 -46.78
CA MET A 431 11.04 -14.70 -45.55
C MET A 431 9.54 -14.95 -45.40
N ILE A 432 8.79 -14.79 -46.50
CA ILE A 432 7.34 -15.01 -46.53
C ILE A 432 7.04 -16.49 -46.27
N ASP A 433 7.76 -17.40 -46.92
CA ASP A 433 7.62 -18.84 -46.70
C ASP A 433 7.95 -19.23 -45.25
N SER A 434 9.06 -18.72 -44.70
CA SER A 434 9.44 -18.98 -43.30
C SER A 434 8.40 -18.47 -42.31
N PHE A 435 7.87 -17.26 -42.51
CA PHE A 435 6.81 -16.72 -41.65
C PHE A 435 5.53 -17.56 -41.71
N MET A 436 5.12 -18.01 -42.90
CA MET A 436 3.94 -18.86 -43.06
C MET A 436 4.15 -20.26 -42.45
N ASP A 437 5.24 -20.94 -42.79
CA ASP A 437 5.45 -22.35 -42.44
C ASP A 437 5.87 -22.53 -40.99
N VAL A 438 6.68 -21.62 -40.45
CA VAL A 438 7.26 -21.80 -39.11
C VAL A 438 6.41 -21.12 -38.03
N GLU A 439 5.94 -19.89 -38.25
CA GLU A 439 5.16 -19.17 -37.24
C GLU A 439 3.67 -19.54 -37.31
N LEU A 440 3.04 -19.39 -38.48
CA LEU A 440 1.59 -19.59 -38.61
C LEU A 440 1.21 -21.07 -38.62
N VAL A 441 1.79 -21.85 -39.54
CA VAL A 441 1.55 -23.30 -39.63
C VAL A 441 2.11 -24.02 -38.39
N GLY A 442 3.31 -23.63 -37.92
CA GLY A 442 3.88 -24.19 -36.69
C GLY A 442 3.00 -23.97 -35.45
N ALA A 443 2.34 -22.81 -35.31
CA ALA A 443 1.37 -22.60 -34.22
C ALA A 443 0.15 -23.53 -34.31
N MET A 444 -0.35 -23.79 -35.52
CA MET A 444 -1.42 -24.76 -35.74
C MET A 444 -0.98 -26.19 -35.43
N ALA A 445 0.27 -26.54 -35.74
CA ALA A 445 0.84 -27.84 -35.41
C ALA A 445 0.92 -28.05 -33.89
N LEU A 446 1.37 -27.03 -33.14
CA LEU A 446 1.38 -27.06 -31.67
C LEU A 446 -0.03 -27.22 -31.08
N ALA A 447 -1.01 -26.49 -31.62
CA ALA A 447 -2.40 -26.61 -31.19
C ALA A 447 -2.95 -28.03 -31.41
N ARG A 448 -2.71 -28.62 -32.59
CA ARG A 448 -3.08 -30.02 -32.88
C ARG A 448 -2.42 -30.97 -31.89
N THR A 449 -1.11 -30.87 -31.71
CA THR A 449 -0.34 -31.79 -30.89
C THR A 449 -0.79 -31.76 -29.43
N LEU A 450 -1.02 -30.58 -28.85
CA LEU A 450 -1.54 -30.50 -27.48
C LEU A 450 -2.99 -30.94 -27.38
N SER A 451 -3.83 -30.64 -28.37
CA SER A 451 -5.22 -31.09 -28.35
C SER A 451 -5.31 -32.63 -28.38
N ARG A 452 -4.43 -33.30 -29.14
CA ARG A 452 -4.29 -34.78 -29.10
C ARG A 452 -3.76 -35.26 -27.74
N TYR A 453 -2.74 -34.58 -27.20
CA TYR A 453 -2.15 -34.94 -25.91
C TYR A 453 -3.19 -34.85 -24.78
N TRP A 454 -3.92 -33.74 -24.64
CA TRP A 454 -4.92 -33.58 -23.59
C TRP A 454 -6.18 -34.43 -23.79
N LYS A 455 -6.50 -34.80 -25.03
CA LYS A 455 -7.50 -35.86 -25.29
C LYS A 455 -7.07 -37.22 -24.73
N ARG A 456 -5.78 -37.58 -24.85
CA ARG A 456 -5.23 -38.81 -24.25
C ARG A 456 -5.15 -38.73 -22.72
N HIS A 457 -4.82 -37.55 -22.18
CA HIS A 457 -4.67 -37.31 -20.74
C HIS A 457 -5.85 -36.54 -20.14
N GLY A 458 -7.10 -37.01 -20.35
CA GLY A 458 -8.32 -36.27 -19.97
C GLY A 458 -8.68 -36.23 -18.48
N SER A 459 -7.75 -36.57 -17.57
CA SER A 459 -7.98 -36.61 -16.12
C SER A 459 -6.87 -35.87 -15.35
N LEU A 460 -6.58 -34.64 -15.79
CA LEU A 460 -5.61 -33.75 -15.16
C LEU A 460 -6.17 -33.16 -13.85
N LEU A 461 -5.28 -32.74 -12.95
CA LEU A 461 -5.65 -32.06 -11.69
C LEU A 461 -6.48 -30.79 -11.92
N GLN A 462 -6.25 -30.11 -13.04
CA GLN A 462 -7.00 -28.96 -13.50
C GLN A 462 -7.27 -29.08 -15.00
N ALA A 463 -8.31 -28.41 -15.48
CA ALA A 463 -8.55 -28.34 -16.92
C ALA A 463 -7.36 -27.71 -17.66
N PRO A 464 -6.98 -28.24 -18.84
CA PRO A 464 -5.76 -27.83 -19.53
C PRO A 464 -5.78 -26.35 -19.95
N ARG A 465 -4.62 -25.68 -19.84
CA ARG A 465 -4.46 -24.26 -20.18
C ARG A 465 -3.34 -24.01 -21.17
N PHE A 466 -3.48 -23.03 -22.06
CA PHE A 466 -2.39 -22.60 -22.95
C PHE A 466 -2.27 -21.08 -23.07
N ILE A 467 -1.04 -20.62 -23.33
CA ILE A 467 -0.72 -19.23 -23.60
C ILE A 467 0.14 -19.15 -24.86
N PHE A 468 -0.30 -18.39 -25.86
CA PHE A 468 0.60 -17.88 -26.89
C PHE A 468 1.15 -16.53 -26.45
N MET A 469 2.46 -16.35 -26.42
CA MET A 469 3.08 -15.12 -25.94
C MET A 469 3.88 -14.48 -27.07
N SER A 470 3.57 -13.25 -27.48
CA SER A 470 4.27 -12.61 -28.61
C SER A 470 5.73 -12.29 -28.29
N ASN A 471 6.51 -11.95 -29.33
CA ASN A 471 7.79 -11.27 -29.15
C ASN A 471 7.61 -9.93 -28.41
N ALA A 472 8.69 -9.46 -27.79
CA ALA A 472 8.83 -8.08 -27.39
C ALA A 472 8.83 -7.14 -28.62
N SER A 473 8.78 -5.83 -28.38
CA SER A 473 8.74 -4.85 -29.47
C SER A 473 9.98 -4.95 -30.35
N ASP A 474 9.80 -5.01 -31.67
CA ASP A 474 10.89 -4.95 -32.66
C ASP A 474 11.39 -3.51 -32.92
N GLY A 475 10.70 -2.51 -32.35
CA GLY A 475 10.99 -1.09 -32.55
C GLY A 475 10.68 -0.57 -33.96
N LYS A 476 10.01 -1.38 -34.81
CA LYS A 476 9.69 -1.12 -36.21
C LYS A 476 8.20 -1.39 -36.48
N ASP A 477 7.35 -0.80 -35.64
CA ASP A 477 5.88 -0.88 -35.69
C ASP A 477 5.26 -2.28 -35.52
N ASN A 478 6.08 -3.32 -35.31
CA ASN A 478 5.65 -4.69 -35.05
C ASN A 478 4.74 -5.28 -36.15
N VAL A 479 5.01 -4.95 -37.41
CA VAL A 479 4.20 -5.34 -38.58
C VAL A 479 3.89 -6.85 -38.58
N PHE A 480 4.92 -7.69 -38.53
CA PHE A 480 4.75 -9.15 -38.51
C PHE A 480 4.17 -9.64 -37.18
N GLY A 481 4.46 -8.93 -36.07
CA GLY A 481 3.85 -9.16 -34.77
C GLY A 481 2.32 -9.00 -34.81
N ASN A 482 1.80 -7.97 -35.50
CA ASN A 482 0.37 -7.73 -35.66
C ASN A 482 -0.29 -8.81 -36.55
N VAL A 483 0.37 -9.23 -37.63
CA VAL A 483 -0.11 -10.31 -38.50
C VAL A 483 -0.22 -11.63 -37.73
N LEU A 484 0.84 -12.01 -37.02
CA LEU A 484 0.87 -13.21 -36.19
C LEU A 484 -0.17 -13.11 -35.07
N ARG A 485 -0.30 -11.95 -34.42
CA ARG A 485 -1.31 -11.72 -33.37
C ARG A 485 -2.73 -11.98 -33.85
N ALA A 486 -3.13 -11.45 -35.01
CA ALA A 486 -4.47 -11.66 -35.54
C ALA A 486 -4.75 -13.13 -35.89
N ALA A 487 -3.76 -13.82 -36.47
CA ALA A 487 -3.88 -15.24 -36.79
C ALA A 487 -4.02 -16.11 -35.54
N ILE A 488 -3.19 -15.86 -34.52
CA ILE A 488 -3.22 -16.58 -33.25
C ILE A 488 -4.52 -16.31 -32.49
N GLU A 489 -5.03 -15.06 -32.46
CA GLU A 489 -6.32 -14.77 -31.83
C GLU A 489 -7.43 -15.68 -32.41
N GLN A 490 -7.46 -15.81 -33.74
CA GLN A 490 -8.47 -16.65 -34.37
C GLN A 490 -8.22 -18.15 -34.15
N LEU A 491 -6.96 -18.60 -34.11
CA LEU A 491 -6.63 -19.99 -33.76
C LEU A 491 -7.15 -20.33 -32.36
N ILE A 492 -6.93 -19.44 -31.38
CA ILE A 492 -7.40 -19.62 -30.00
C ILE A 492 -8.93 -19.62 -29.95
N ARG A 493 -9.60 -18.74 -30.69
CA ARG A 493 -11.07 -18.70 -30.76
C ARG A 493 -11.65 -20.03 -31.25
N ILE A 494 -11.08 -20.60 -32.31
CA ILE A 494 -11.50 -21.92 -32.82
C ILE A 494 -11.16 -23.03 -31.82
N TRP A 495 -9.98 -23.00 -31.21
CA TRP A 495 -9.57 -24.04 -30.26
C TRP A 495 -10.46 -24.09 -29.02
N ARG A 496 -10.81 -22.93 -28.46
CA ARG A 496 -11.78 -22.82 -27.35
C ARG A 496 -13.14 -23.38 -27.75
N ASP A 497 -13.70 -22.92 -28.87
CA ASP A 497 -15.02 -23.34 -29.36
C ASP A 497 -15.10 -24.85 -29.63
N GLU A 498 -14.13 -25.40 -30.37
CA GLU A 498 -14.09 -26.83 -30.65
C GLU A 498 -14.01 -27.65 -29.37
N SER A 499 -13.16 -27.25 -28.41
CA SER A 499 -13.04 -27.96 -27.15
C SER A 499 -14.29 -27.85 -26.27
N GLU A 500 -14.98 -26.70 -26.25
CA GLU A 500 -16.21 -26.53 -25.49
C GLU A 500 -17.35 -27.39 -26.05
N ILE A 501 -17.51 -27.41 -27.37
CA ILE A 501 -18.51 -28.24 -28.06
C ILE A 501 -18.20 -29.72 -27.83
N ASP A 502 -16.93 -30.14 -27.90
CA ASP A 502 -16.52 -31.52 -27.62
C ASP A 502 -16.82 -31.95 -26.19
N VAL A 503 -16.64 -31.07 -25.20
CA VAL A 503 -17.00 -31.36 -23.81
C VAL A 503 -18.51 -31.42 -23.64
N ALA A 504 -19.26 -30.50 -24.23
CA ALA A 504 -20.72 -30.47 -24.16
C ALA A 504 -21.36 -31.75 -24.71
N HIS A 505 -20.75 -32.34 -25.75
CA HIS A 505 -21.20 -33.59 -26.37
C HIS A 505 -20.53 -34.85 -25.80
N GLY A 506 -19.77 -34.74 -24.70
CA GLY A 506 -19.13 -35.87 -24.03
C GLY A 506 -17.98 -36.52 -24.80
N ARG A 507 -17.47 -35.90 -25.88
CA ARG A 507 -16.30 -36.36 -26.63
C ARG A 507 -14.99 -36.11 -25.87
N ARG A 508 -15.01 -35.17 -24.91
CA ARG A 508 -13.91 -34.85 -24.00
C ARG A 508 -14.41 -34.64 -22.58
N ARG A 509 -13.53 -34.91 -21.60
CA ARG A 509 -13.85 -34.74 -20.17
C ARG A 509 -13.51 -33.37 -19.62
N GLN A 510 -12.45 -32.74 -20.12
CA GLN A 510 -11.97 -31.43 -19.66
C GLN A 510 -11.84 -30.48 -20.85
N GLY A 511 -12.26 -29.23 -20.65
CA GLY A 511 -12.21 -28.20 -21.69
C GLY A 511 -10.85 -27.50 -21.73
N GLU A 512 -10.32 -27.39 -22.94
CA GLU A 512 -9.09 -26.66 -23.27
C GLU A 512 -9.40 -25.17 -23.36
N TRP A 513 -8.64 -24.36 -22.62
CA TRP A 513 -8.83 -22.91 -22.62
C TRP A 513 -7.48 -22.20 -22.62
N GLY A 514 -7.35 -21.11 -23.36
CA GLY A 514 -6.08 -20.40 -23.39
C GLY A 514 -6.18 -19.00 -23.94
N ASN A 515 -5.14 -18.20 -23.76
CA ASN A 515 -5.11 -16.79 -24.11
C ASN A 515 -3.86 -16.46 -24.94
N GLN A 516 -3.85 -15.29 -25.55
CA GLN A 516 -2.65 -14.69 -26.11
C GLN A 516 -2.18 -13.54 -25.21
N ILE A 517 -0.88 -13.44 -24.92
CA ILE A 517 -0.27 -12.30 -24.25
C ILE A 517 0.57 -11.51 -25.26
N VAL A 518 0.21 -10.24 -25.49
CA VAL A 518 0.90 -9.34 -26.42
C VAL A 518 1.88 -8.46 -25.66
N ARG A 519 3.17 -8.67 -25.93
CA ARG A 519 4.30 -8.03 -25.24
C ARG A 519 4.82 -6.80 -25.97
N PHE A 520 4.72 -6.75 -27.30
CA PHE A 520 5.29 -5.68 -28.11
C PHE A 520 4.66 -4.29 -27.91
N THR A 521 3.58 -4.19 -27.13
CA THR A 521 3.01 -2.90 -26.70
C THR A 521 3.75 -2.25 -25.55
N ASN A 522 4.71 -2.94 -24.91
CA ASN A 522 5.52 -2.45 -23.80
C ASN A 522 7.01 -2.66 -24.08
N ALA A 523 7.81 -1.62 -23.86
CA ALA A 523 9.26 -1.62 -24.04
C ALA A 523 10.03 -1.55 -22.71
N GLU A 524 9.36 -1.67 -21.57
CA GLU A 524 9.99 -1.64 -20.26
C GLU A 524 10.76 -2.94 -20.00
N SER A 525 11.88 -2.86 -19.29
CA SER A 525 12.72 -4.02 -18.97
C SER A 525 12.02 -5.11 -18.15
N GLU A 526 10.91 -4.77 -17.49
CA GLU A 526 10.11 -5.72 -16.71
C GLU A 526 9.02 -6.45 -17.52
N CYS A 527 8.87 -6.15 -18.82
CA CYS A 527 7.84 -6.74 -19.70
C CYS A 527 7.80 -8.26 -19.66
N THR A 528 8.95 -8.93 -19.85
CA THR A 528 9.05 -10.40 -19.87
C THR A 528 8.59 -11.00 -18.54
N ARG A 529 9.04 -10.42 -17.42
CA ARG A 529 8.66 -10.89 -16.08
C ARG A 529 7.18 -10.66 -15.79
N PHE A 530 6.63 -9.52 -16.20
CA PHE A 530 5.22 -9.20 -16.07
C PHE A 530 4.34 -10.15 -16.90
N ALA A 531 4.71 -10.38 -18.16
CA ALA A 531 4.01 -11.31 -19.05
C ALA A 531 4.08 -12.76 -18.52
N ALA A 532 5.24 -13.21 -18.05
CA ALA A 532 5.44 -14.54 -17.48
C ALA A 532 4.65 -14.76 -16.18
N GLY A 533 4.54 -13.74 -15.33
CA GLY A 533 3.72 -13.81 -14.12
C GLY A 533 2.23 -13.91 -14.42
N HIS A 534 1.74 -13.18 -15.43
CA HIS A 534 0.34 -13.32 -15.88
C HIS A 534 0.09 -14.63 -16.62
N ALA A 535 1.07 -15.13 -17.37
CA ALA A 535 1.01 -16.48 -17.93
C ALA A 535 0.87 -17.51 -16.79
N ALA A 536 1.66 -17.38 -15.73
CA ALA A 536 1.54 -18.23 -14.54
C ALA A 536 0.14 -18.16 -13.93
N ARG A 537 -0.47 -16.97 -13.81
CA ARG A 537 -1.85 -16.83 -13.32
C ARG A 537 -2.87 -17.60 -14.16
N VAL A 538 -2.76 -17.53 -15.49
CA VAL A 538 -3.69 -18.23 -16.38
C VAL A 538 -3.48 -19.73 -16.34
N LEU A 539 -2.22 -20.17 -16.25
CA LEU A 539 -1.85 -21.58 -16.34
C LEU A 539 -2.00 -22.34 -15.01
N ILE A 540 -1.88 -21.67 -13.87
CA ILE A 540 -1.81 -22.32 -12.56
C ILE A 540 -3.08 -22.12 -11.74
N LYS A 541 -3.70 -20.94 -11.81
CA LYS A 541 -4.97 -20.71 -11.10
C LYS A 541 -6.11 -21.24 -11.95
N GLU A 542 -7.16 -21.75 -11.32
CA GLU A 542 -8.43 -22.10 -11.95
C GLU A 542 -9.14 -20.84 -12.47
N SER A 543 -8.60 -20.26 -13.54
CA SER A 543 -9.06 -19.02 -14.16
C SER A 543 -9.47 -19.29 -15.60
N LYS A 544 -10.49 -18.55 -16.04
CA LYS A 544 -11.01 -18.58 -17.40
C LYS A 544 -11.25 -17.15 -17.85
N ILE A 545 -10.23 -16.53 -18.43
CA ILE A 545 -10.31 -15.15 -18.94
C ILE A 545 -11.06 -15.18 -20.28
N ALA A 546 -12.12 -14.38 -20.39
CA ALA A 546 -13.00 -14.35 -21.55
C ALA A 546 -12.31 -13.79 -22.79
N GLU A 547 -11.63 -12.65 -22.66
CA GLU A 547 -10.88 -12.04 -23.75
C GLU A 547 -9.77 -12.97 -24.24
N VAL A 548 -9.62 -13.07 -25.57
CA VAL A 548 -8.62 -13.94 -26.19
C VAL A 548 -7.24 -13.29 -26.08
N THR A 549 -7.13 -12.01 -26.42
CA THR A 549 -5.86 -11.29 -26.56
C THR A 549 -5.65 -10.29 -25.42
N LEU A 550 -4.59 -10.48 -24.63
CA LEU A 550 -4.28 -9.72 -23.43
C LEU A 550 -3.00 -8.91 -23.63
N TYR A 551 -3.13 -7.58 -23.65
CA TYR A 551 -2.02 -6.68 -23.92
C TYR A 551 -1.29 -6.29 -22.64
N VAL A 552 0.04 -6.29 -22.67
CA VAL A 552 0.86 -5.62 -21.66
C VAL A 552 0.71 -4.10 -21.84
N PRO A 553 0.40 -3.33 -20.78
CA PRO A 553 0.19 -1.89 -20.90
C PRO A 553 1.47 -1.16 -21.35
N ARG A 554 1.34 -0.02 -22.04
CA ARG A 554 2.50 0.78 -22.50
C ARG A 554 3.45 1.16 -21.36
N SER A 555 2.90 1.50 -20.21
CA SER A 555 3.62 1.75 -18.96
C SER A 555 2.97 0.88 -17.88
N ILE A 556 3.71 -0.09 -17.35
CA ILE A 556 3.23 -0.97 -16.27
C ILE A 556 3.05 -0.15 -15.00
N GLY A 557 3.97 0.78 -14.70
CA GLY A 557 3.88 1.63 -13.51
C GLY A 557 2.63 2.52 -13.48
N GLU A 558 2.28 3.15 -14.61
CA GLU A 558 1.11 4.02 -14.70
C GLU A 558 -0.19 3.21 -14.72
N ALA A 559 -0.26 2.16 -15.54
CA ALA A 559 -1.49 1.39 -15.70
C ALA A 559 -1.91 0.64 -14.44
N THR A 560 -0.95 0.25 -13.58
CA THR A 560 -1.24 -0.45 -12.33
C THR A 560 -1.22 0.45 -11.10
N GLY A 561 -1.07 1.78 -11.25
CA GLY A 561 -1.07 2.74 -10.14
C GLY A 561 0.08 2.60 -9.13
N ALA A 562 1.09 1.79 -9.44
CA ALA A 562 2.17 1.44 -8.54
C ALA A 562 3.50 1.99 -9.06
N ARG A 563 4.04 3.04 -8.42
CA ARG A 563 5.48 3.35 -8.58
C ARG A 563 6.25 2.13 -8.10
N LYS A 564 6.98 1.50 -9.02
CA LYS A 564 7.89 0.36 -8.82
C LYS A 564 7.42 -0.55 -7.70
N ALA A 565 6.67 -1.61 -8.04
CA ALA A 565 6.25 -2.63 -7.09
C ALA A 565 7.33 -2.84 -6.02
N MET A 566 7.04 -2.46 -4.78
CA MET A 566 7.67 -3.12 -3.65
C MET A 566 7.15 -4.55 -3.72
N ALA A 567 7.83 -5.39 -4.51
CA ALA A 567 7.65 -6.81 -4.47
C ALA A 567 7.81 -7.23 -2.99
N GLY A 568 6.74 -7.79 -2.42
CA GLY A 568 6.89 -8.78 -1.36
C GLY A 568 6.20 -8.53 -0.03
N PHE A 569 5.77 -7.32 0.34
CA PHE A 569 5.33 -7.11 1.72
C PHE A 569 3.82 -7.19 1.98
N SER A 570 3.01 -6.26 1.46
CA SER A 570 1.60 -6.12 1.85
C SER A 570 0.70 -7.28 1.38
N GLU A 571 1.07 -7.96 0.30
CA GLU A 571 0.21 -8.97 -0.38
C GLU A 571 0.61 -10.43 -0.06
N ASN A 572 1.74 -10.64 0.63
CA ASN A 572 2.32 -11.97 0.93
C ASN A 572 2.50 -12.25 2.44
N ILE A 573 1.90 -11.45 3.33
CA ILE A 573 1.96 -11.65 4.78
C ILE A 573 0.73 -12.36 5.37
N THR A 574 -0.15 -12.92 4.55
CA THR A 574 -1.40 -13.57 5.02
C THR A 574 -1.15 -14.71 6.01
N GLY A 575 0.01 -15.38 5.93
CA GLY A 575 0.42 -16.42 6.87
C GLY A 575 0.97 -15.90 8.21
N LEU A 576 1.29 -14.60 8.32
CA LEU A 576 1.96 -14.03 9.49
C LEU A 576 1.04 -13.97 10.72
N HIS A 577 -0.24 -13.65 10.51
CA HIS A 577 -1.25 -13.52 11.57
C HIS A 577 -2.55 -14.26 11.27
N LEU A 578 -2.49 -15.31 10.45
CA LEU A 578 -3.69 -16.02 10.03
C LEU A 578 -4.54 -16.47 11.23
N GLY A 579 -5.78 -15.99 11.27
CA GLY A 579 -6.78 -16.34 12.27
C GLY A 579 -6.64 -15.63 13.62
N LYS A 580 -5.56 -14.86 13.84
CA LYS A 580 -5.33 -14.13 15.10
C LYS A 580 -6.32 -12.98 15.26
N VAL A 581 -6.90 -12.83 16.45
CA VAL A 581 -7.89 -11.78 16.75
C VAL A 581 -7.24 -10.64 17.52
N ALA A 582 -7.31 -9.42 16.99
CA ALA A 582 -6.75 -8.22 17.60
C ALA A 582 -7.82 -7.21 18.02
N LEU A 583 -7.80 -6.78 19.27
CA LEU A 583 -8.52 -5.59 19.75
C LEU A 583 -7.57 -4.38 19.72
N ILE A 584 -7.95 -3.34 18.98
CA ILE A 584 -7.11 -2.17 18.71
C ILE A 584 -7.83 -0.89 19.15
N THR A 585 -7.32 -0.24 20.20
CA THR A 585 -7.87 1.04 20.67
C THR A 585 -7.37 2.21 19.81
N GLY A 586 -8.24 3.17 19.53
CA GLY A 586 -7.91 4.28 18.63
C GLY A 586 -7.67 3.81 17.19
N GLY A 587 -8.41 2.78 16.75
CA GLY A 587 -8.20 2.11 15.47
C GLY A 587 -8.71 2.87 14.23
N SER A 588 -9.26 4.08 14.37
CA SER A 588 -9.87 4.80 13.23
C SER A 588 -8.89 5.59 12.36
N ALA A 589 -7.71 5.90 12.87
CA ALA A 589 -6.73 6.76 12.20
C ALA A 589 -5.32 6.52 12.75
N GLY A 590 -4.31 7.15 12.15
CA GLY A 590 -2.95 7.10 12.63
C GLY A 590 -2.33 5.70 12.58
N ILE A 591 -1.36 5.47 13.48
CA ILE A 591 -0.73 4.16 13.68
C ILE A 591 -1.78 3.08 13.94
N GLY A 592 -2.79 3.33 14.77
CA GLY A 592 -3.85 2.36 15.08
C GLY A 592 -4.62 1.89 13.86
N GLY A 593 -5.02 2.82 12.97
CA GLY A 593 -5.68 2.47 11.71
C GLY A 593 -4.78 1.68 10.76
N GLN A 594 -3.50 2.04 10.66
CA GLN A 594 -2.54 1.31 9.83
C GLN A 594 -2.22 -0.09 10.40
N VAL A 595 -2.12 -0.25 11.73
CA VAL A 595 -1.95 -1.56 12.36
C VAL A 595 -3.17 -2.44 12.13
N ALA A 596 -4.39 -1.89 12.23
CA ALA A 596 -5.63 -2.62 11.92
C ALA A 596 -5.65 -3.10 10.46
N ARG A 597 -5.30 -2.20 9.52
CA ARG A 597 -5.17 -2.50 8.10
C ARG A 597 -4.17 -3.62 7.85
N LEU A 598 -2.94 -3.47 8.33
CA LEU A 598 -1.86 -4.43 8.06
C LEU A 598 -2.08 -5.77 8.76
N LEU A 599 -2.67 -5.82 9.96
CA LEU A 599 -3.06 -7.08 10.60
C LEU A 599 -4.14 -7.81 9.81
N ALA A 600 -5.13 -7.08 9.28
CA ALA A 600 -6.16 -7.67 8.45
C ALA A 600 -5.57 -8.25 7.15
N LEU A 601 -4.72 -7.47 6.45
CA LEU A 601 -3.98 -7.92 5.26
C LEU A 601 -3.08 -9.14 5.57
N ALA A 602 -2.54 -9.21 6.78
CA ALA A 602 -1.75 -10.33 7.28
C ALA A 602 -2.57 -11.55 7.76
N GLY A 603 -3.87 -11.60 7.45
CA GLY A 603 -4.72 -12.73 7.79
C GLY A 603 -5.29 -12.70 9.22
N GLY A 604 -5.13 -11.60 9.95
CA GLY A 604 -5.77 -11.36 11.23
C GLY A 604 -7.26 -11.00 11.10
N LYS A 605 -7.98 -11.09 12.22
CA LYS A 605 -9.31 -10.52 12.43
C LYS A 605 -9.15 -9.34 13.39
N VAL A 606 -9.80 -8.22 13.13
CA VAL A 606 -9.58 -6.99 13.90
C VAL A 606 -10.90 -6.42 14.44
N MET A 607 -10.91 -6.08 15.73
CA MET A 607 -11.90 -5.20 16.34
C MET A 607 -11.26 -3.82 16.48
N MET A 608 -11.70 -2.88 15.65
CA MET A 608 -11.26 -1.48 15.68
C MET A 608 -12.20 -0.67 16.57
N VAL A 609 -11.69 -0.10 17.66
CA VAL A 609 -12.51 0.73 18.57
C VAL A 609 -12.01 2.15 18.63
N ALA A 610 -12.95 3.11 18.61
CA ALA A 610 -12.66 4.53 18.71
C ALA A 610 -13.94 5.33 19.06
N ARG A 611 -13.78 6.61 19.39
CA ARG A 611 -14.89 7.50 19.74
C ARG A 611 -15.81 7.83 18.55
N ARG A 612 -15.23 8.11 17.37
CA ARG A 612 -15.94 8.67 16.21
C ARG A 612 -16.34 7.57 15.23
N GLU A 613 -17.64 7.37 15.08
CA GLU A 613 -18.21 6.36 14.18
C GLU A 613 -17.86 6.60 12.70
N SER A 614 -17.95 7.85 12.25
CA SER A 614 -17.71 8.20 10.84
C SER A 614 -16.29 7.82 10.37
N GLU A 615 -15.27 8.11 11.18
CA GLU A 615 -13.89 7.76 10.84
C GLU A 615 -13.64 6.25 10.91
N LEU A 616 -14.23 5.55 11.88
CA LEU A 616 -14.15 4.09 11.96
C LEU A 616 -14.77 3.43 10.72
N ALA A 617 -15.94 3.90 10.30
CA ALA A 617 -16.63 3.37 9.13
C ALA A 617 -15.80 3.54 7.86
N VAL A 618 -15.21 4.72 7.65
CA VAL A 618 -14.32 4.99 6.51
C VAL A 618 -13.07 4.13 6.55
N ALA A 619 -12.41 4.02 7.71
CA ALA A 619 -11.21 3.19 7.86
C ALA A 619 -11.53 1.71 7.61
N ARG A 620 -12.63 1.20 8.17
CA ARG A 620 -13.11 -0.17 7.94
C ARG A 620 -13.40 -0.44 6.48
N ALA A 621 -14.17 0.42 5.81
CA ALA A 621 -14.55 0.23 4.42
C ALA A 621 -13.32 0.13 3.49
N ARG A 622 -12.30 0.96 3.74
CA ARG A 622 -11.02 0.88 3.01
C ARG A 622 -10.33 -0.47 3.22
N ILE A 623 -10.20 -0.92 4.47
CA ILE A 623 -9.57 -2.21 4.78
C ILE A 623 -10.35 -3.36 4.14
N VAL A 624 -11.69 -3.35 4.22
CA VAL A 624 -12.53 -4.37 3.61
C VAL A 624 -12.34 -4.43 2.11
N SER A 625 -12.37 -3.28 1.42
CA SER A 625 -12.10 -3.19 -0.03
C SER A 625 -10.72 -3.77 -0.37
N GLU A 626 -9.68 -3.41 0.38
CA GLU A 626 -8.34 -3.95 0.13
C GLU A 626 -8.25 -5.46 0.36
N LEU A 627 -9.00 -6.01 1.33
CA LEU A 627 -9.09 -7.46 1.54
C LEU A 627 -9.77 -8.18 0.39
N GLU A 628 -10.78 -7.56 -0.24
CA GLU A 628 -11.46 -8.09 -1.42
C GLU A 628 -10.51 -8.14 -2.61
N ASP A 629 -9.74 -7.06 -2.81
CA ASP A 629 -8.77 -6.94 -3.89
C ASP A 629 -7.66 -8.01 -3.82
N ILE A 630 -7.22 -8.38 -2.60
CA ILE A 630 -6.23 -9.45 -2.40
C ILE A 630 -6.86 -10.87 -2.30
N GLY A 631 -8.18 -10.98 -2.46
CA GLY A 631 -8.90 -12.26 -2.59
C GLY A 631 -9.19 -12.99 -1.27
N PHE A 632 -9.32 -12.29 -0.14
CA PHE A 632 -9.86 -12.91 1.07
C PHE A 632 -11.35 -13.19 0.92
N ALA A 633 -11.81 -14.38 1.32
CA ALA A 633 -13.23 -14.68 1.42
C ALA A 633 -13.81 -14.19 2.76
N GLY A 634 -15.08 -13.75 2.74
CA GLY A 634 -15.79 -13.33 3.94
C GLY A 634 -15.16 -12.12 4.63
N VAL A 635 -14.71 -11.12 3.88
CA VAL A 635 -14.00 -9.94 4.38
C VAL A 635 -14.76 -9.17 5.46
N GLU A 636 -16.08 -9.06 5.34
CA GLU A 636 -16.95 -8.31 6.26
C GLU A 636 -16.87 -8.82 7.71
N ARG A 637 -16.77 -10.14 7.89
CA ARG A 637 -16.66 -10.76 9.21
C ARG A 637 -15.24 -10.74 9.76
N ARG A 638 -14.25 -10.20 9.04
CA ARG A 638 -12.84 -10.15 9.49
C ARG A 638 -12.50 -8.82 10.14
N VAL A 639 -13.18 -7.75 9.73
CA VAL A 639 -12.94 -6.39 10.22
C VAL A 639 -14.24 -5.90 10.86
N GLN A 640 -14.25 -5.77 12.17
CA GLN A 640 -15.40 -5.25 12.92
C GLN A 640 -15.00 -3.98 13.68
N THR A 641 -16.02 -3.17 14.00
CA THR A 641 -15.83 -1.86 14.64
C THR A 641 -16.80 -1.68 15.80
N MET A 642 -16.36 -0.97 16.84
CA MET A 642 -17.22 -0.44 17.89
C MET A 642 -16.93 1.05 18.11
N ALA A 643 -17.95 1.88 17.85
CA ALA A 643 -17.89 3.32 18.10
C ALA A 643 -18.23 3.67 19.56
N GLY A 644 -18.10 4.94 19.93
CA GLY A 644 -18.46 5.44 21.28
C GLY A 644 -17.52 4.99 22.41
N MET A 645 -16.43 4.30 22.08
CA MET A 645 -15.44 3.85 23.06
C MET A 645 -14.51 5.01 23.43
N ASP A 646 -14.51 5.39 24.71
CA ASP A 646 -13.64 6.42 25.28
C ASP A 646 -12.73 5.81 26.34
N VAL A 647 -11.42 5.92 26.13
CA VAL A 647 -10.42 5.34 27.04
C VAL A 647 -10.45 5.94 28.45
N SER A 648 -11.05 7.11 28.66
CA SER A 648 -11.26 7.65 30.01
C SER A 648 -12.51 7.09 30.70
N ASN A 649 -13.30 6.24 30.05
CA ASN A 649 -14.52 5.63 30.59
C ASN A 649 -14.37 4.10 30.72
N LEU A 650 -14.35 3.63 31.98
CA LEU A 650 -14.19 2.23 32.38
C LEU A 650 -15.21 1.29 31.72
N ASP A 651 -16.49 1.65 31.72
CA ASP A 651 -17.56 0.80 31.18
C ASP A 651 -17.38 0.57 29.67
N SER A 652 -16.91 1.61 28.97
CA SER A 652 -16.66 1.52 27.53
C SER A 652 -15.48 0.60 27.18
N LEU A 653 -14.47 0.51 28.05
CA LEU A 653 -13.32 -0.39 27.88
C LEU A 653 -13.75 -1.85 28.00
N LYS A 654 -14.57 -2.18 29.00
CA LYS A 654 -15.11 -3.54 29.17
C LYS A 654 -16.01 -3.92 27.99
N ALA A 655 -16.88 -3.02 27.56
CA ALA A 655 -17.77 -3.26 26.43
C ALA A 655 -17.00 -3.55 25.12
N ALA A 656 -15.83 -2.95 24.91
CA ALA A 656 -14.95 -3.27 23.77
C ALA A 656 -14.39 -4.70 23.82
N VAL A 657 -14.02 -5.18 25.02
CA VAL A 657 -13.60 -6.58 25.23
C VAL A 657 -14.77 -7.52 24.95
N ASP A 658 -15.94 -7.25 25.52
CA ASP A 658 -17.16 -8.05 25.34
C ASP A 658 -17.58 -8.11 23.86
N ALA A 659 -17.51 -6.98 23.14
CA ALA A 659 -17.80 -6.92 21.71
C ALA A 659 -16.81 -7.77 20.88
N THR A 660 -15.53 -7.78 21.25
CA THR A 660 -14.52 -8.58 20.55
C THR A 660 -14.75 -10.07 20.76
N ILE A 661 -15.02 -10.49 22.01
CA ILE A 661 -15.37 -11.88 22.34
C ILE A 661 -16.65 -12.29 21.62
N LYS A 662 -17.68 -11.44 21.60
CA LYS A 662 -18.94 -11.69 20.88
C LYS A 662 -18.73 -11.88 19.38
N ALA A 663 -17.90 -11.04 18.75
CA ALA A 663 -17.68 -11.07 17.30
C ALA A 663 -16.79 -12.25 16.86
N PHE A 664 -15.77 -12.60 17.66
CA PHE A 664 -14.69 -13.48 17.22
C PHE A 664 -14.43 -14.69 18.10
N GLY A 665 -15.04 -14.76 19.28
CA GLY A 665 -14.93 -15.88 20.23
C GLY A 665 -13.66 -15.93 21.07
N ARG A 666 -12.68 -15.07 20.79
CA ARG A 666 -11.36 -15.02 21.47
C ARG A 666 -10.68 -13.66 21.26
N ILE A 667 -9.59 -13.42 22.00
CA ILE A 667 -8.67 -12.29 21.77
C ILE A 667 -7.25 -12.84 21.82
N ASP A 668 -6.51 -12.70 20.73
CA ASP A 668 -5.09 -13.09 20.68
C ASP A 668 -4.18 -11.89 20.95
N TYR A 669 -4.52 -10.71 20.43
CA TYR A 669 -3.74 -9.48 20.57
C TYR A 669 -4.56 -8.35 21.20
N LEU A 670 -4.00 -7.71 22.23
CA LEU A 670 -4.50 -6.44 22.77
C LEU A 670 -3.50 -5.34 22.41
N ILE A 671 -3.91 -4.38 21.60
CA ILE A 671 -3.06 -3.27 21.13
C ILE A 671 -3.58 -1.98 21.75
N ASN A 672 -2.91 -1.57 22.83
CA ASN A 672 -3.21 -0.35 23.55
C ASN A 672 -2.57 0.85 22.83
N ASN A 673 -3.24 1.32 21.78
CA ASN A 673 -2.75 2.39 20.90
C ASN A 673 -3.35 3.78 21.20
N ALA A 674 -4.60 3.84 21.66
CA ALA A 674 -5.25 5.11 21.95
C ALA A 674 -4.45 5.95 22.98
N GLY A 675 -4.48 7.27 22.79
CA GLY A 675 -3.93 8.19 23.77
C GLY A 675 -4.18 9.66 23.43
N VAL A 676 -4.09 10.49 24.45
CA VAL A 676 -4.27 11.95 24.38
C VAL A 676 -2.93 12.67 24.51
N ALA A 677 -2.88 13.91 24.02
CA ALA A 677 -1.68 14.76 24.17
C ALA A 677 -1.46 15.20 25.63
N GLY A 678 -2.53 15.29 26.42
CA GLY A 678 -2.52 15.79 27.79
C GLY A 678 -2.70 17.31 27.86
N ALA A 679 -2.35 17.88 29.01
CA ALA A 679 -2.56 19.28 29.37
C ALA A 679 -1.74 20.25 28.50
N GLU A 680 -0.52 19.84 28.12
CA GLU A 680 0.44 20.71 27.42
C GLU A 680 0.83 21.96 28.21
N GLU A 681 1.07 21.80 29.51
CA GLU A 681 1.42 22.85 30.45
C GLU A 681 2.66 22.48 31.27
N MET A 682 3.36 23.48 31.82
CA MET A 682 4.36 23.21 32.86
C MET A 682 3.66 22.68 34.12
N VAL A 683 4.34 21.88 34.92
CA VAL A 683 3.79 21.24 36.13
C VAL A 683 3.16 22.26 37.08
N VAL A 684 3.77 23.43 37.23
CA VAL A 684 3.27 24.52 38.10
C VAL A 684 1.98 25.17 37.60
N ASP A 685 1.67 25.05 36.32
CA ASP A 685 0.46 25.59 35.70
C ASP A 685 -0.64 24.53 35.51
N MET A 686 -0.26 23.26 35.62
CA MET A 686 -1.12 22.12 35.29
C MET A 686 -2.14 21.85 36.40
N SER A 687 -3.41 21.67 36.00
CA SER A 687 -4.46 21.25 36.93
C SER A 687 -4.39 19.76 37.23
N VAL A 688 -4.86 19.38 38.44
CA VAL A 688 -4.95 17.98 38.86
C VAL A 688 -5.90 17.18 37.97
N ASP A 689 -6.98 17.80 37.49
CA ASP A 689 -7.94 17.15 36.62
C ASP A 689 -7.36 16.85 35.23
N ALA A 690 -6.58 17.78 34.66
CA ALA A 690 -5.92 17.56 33.37
C ALA A 690 -4.82 16.48 33.47
N TRP A 691 -4.09 16.46 34.58
CA TRP A 691 -3.16 15.39 34.90
C TRP A 691 -3.87 14.03 35.00
N ASN A 692 -4.93 13.95 35.82
CA ASN A 692 -5.70 12.72 36.01
C ASN A 692 -6.31 12.22 34.71
N TYR A 693 -6.94 13.10 33.91
CA TYR A 693 -7.48 12.75 32.61
C TYR A 693 -6.44 12.08 31.70
N THR A 694 -5.23 12.61 31.68
CA THR A 694 -4.13 12.08 30.86
C THR A 694 -3.69 10.70 31.34
N LEU A 695 -3.51 10.51 32.64
CA LEU A 695 -3.11 9.22 33.21
C LEU A 695 -4.23 8.18 33.10
N ASP A 696 -5.49 8.58 33.31
CA ASP A 696 -6.65 7.73 33.12
C ASP A 696 -6.72 7.23 31.67
N ALA A 697 -6.65 8.15 30.71
CA ALA A 697 -6.77 7.84 29.29
C ALA A 697 -5.58 7.05 28.72
N ASN A 698 -4.34 7.34 29.15
CA ASN A 698 -3.14 6.76 28.54
C ASN A 698 -2.54 5.58 29.32
N LEU A 699 -2.74 5.50 30.64
CA LEU A 699 -2.03 4.54 31.49
C LEU A 699 -2.99 3.57 32.18
N ILE A 700 -3.99 4.09 32.88
CA ILE A 700 -4.93 3.27 33.66
C ILE A 700 -5.85 2.48 32.72
N SER A 701 -6.29 3.08 31.61
CA SER A 701 -7.06 2.41 30.55
C SER A 701 -6.37 1.14 30.02
N ASN A 702 -5.05 1.19 29.83
CA ASN A 702 -4.26 0.05 29.39
C ASN A 702 -4.30 -1.09 30.42
N PHE A 703 -4.12 -0.76 31.70
CA PHE A 703 -4.19 -1.74 32.79
C PHE A 703 -5.61 -2.35 32.90
N ILE A 704 -6.66 -1.54 32.75
CA ILE A 704 -8.05 -2.03 32.74
C ILE A 704 -8.29 -3.04 31.62
N LEU A 705 -7.84 -2.74 30.40
CA LEU A 705 -7.95 -3.69 29.29
C LEU A 705 -7.14 -4.96 29.55
N MET A 706 -5.93 -4.84 30.13
CA MET A 706 -5.14 -6.00 30.54
C MET A 706 -5.87 -6.83 31.60
N HIS A 707 -6.46 -6.21 32.61
CA HIS A 707 -7.23 -6.86 33.67
C HIS A 707 -8.37 -7.71 33.09
N HIS A 708 -9.07 -7.22 32.07
CA HIS A 708 -10.16 -7.97 31.43
C HIS A 708 -9.68 -9.01 30.40
N VAL A 709 -8.60 -8.74 29.67
CA VAL A 709 -8.18 -9.60 28.53
C VAL A 709 -7.19 -10.70 28.94
N VAL A 710 -6.28 -10.43 29.90
CA VAL A 710 -5.25 -11.38 30.33
C VAL A 710 -5.83 -12.70 30.83
N PRO A 711 -6.93 -12.75 31.62
CA PRO A 711 -7.55 -14.00 32.02
C PRO A 711 -7.98 -14.87 30.83
N HIS A 712 -8.55 -14.26 29.77
CA HIS A 712 -8.90 -14.99 28.54
C HIS A 712 -7.67 -15.53 27.81
N MET A 713 -6.60 -14.72 27.71
CA MET A 713 -5.36 -15.12 27.06
C MET A 713 -4.64 -16.26 27.81
N LYS A 714 -4.60 -16.20 29.15
CA LYS A 714 -4.06 -17.27 30.00
C LYS A 714 -4.89 -18.55 29.88
N ALA A 715 -6.22 -18.45 29.93
CA ALA A 715 -7.11 -19.61 29.80
C ALA A 715 -6.97 -20.32 28.43
N GLN A 716 -6.77 -19.58 27.34
CA GLN A 716 -6.54 -20.16 26.01
C GLN A 716 -5.08 -20.57 25.74
N GLY A 717 -4.17 -20.38 26.71
CA GLY A 717 -2.76 -20.77 26.63
C GLY A 717 -1.86 -19.92 25.74
N SER A 718 -2.34 -18.77 25.24
CA SER A 718 -1.52 -17.84 24.45
C SER A 718 -2.11 -16.43 24.38
N GLY A 719 -1.27 -15.41 24.29
CA GLY A 719 -1.69 -14.04 23.98
C GLY A 719 -0.54 -13.08 23.77
N TYR A 720 -0.85 -11.88 23.26
CA TYR A 720 0.11 -10.78 23.14
C TYR A 720 -0.55 -9.46 23.56
N VAL A 721 0.01 -8.77 24.54
CA VAL A 721 -0.34 -7.39 24.88
C VAL A 721 0.75 -6.46 24.36
N LEU A 722 0.38 -5.43 23.60
CA LEU A 722 1.29 -4.43 23.07
C LEU A 722 0.85 -3.02 23.49
N ASN A 723 1.72 -2.33 24.22
CA ASN A 723 1.54 -0.92 24.59
C ASN A 723 2.21 0.02 23.58
N VAL A 724 1.46 0.94 22.98
CA VAL A 724 2.03 2.02 22.15
C VAL A 724 2.45 3.19 23.04
N SER A 725 3.67 3.09 23.55
CA SER A 725 4.35 4.15 24.29
C SER A 725 4.87 5.24 23.34
N SER A 726 5.90 5.98 23.75
CA SER A 726 6.59 6.98 22.97
C SER A 726 8.05 7.01 23.38
N TYR A 727 8.94 7.35 22.45
CA TYR A 727 10.34 7.66 22.76
C TYR A 727 10.46 8.67 23.91
N PHE A 728 9.53 9.63 23.98
CA PHE A 728 9.51 10.64 25.02
C PHE A 728 8.98 10.15 26.38
N GLY A 729 8.63 8.86 26.52
CA GLY A 729 8.49 8.18 27.82
C GLY A 729 9.81 7.61 28.35
N GLY A 730 10.91 7.79 27.61
CA GLY A 730 12.24 7.27 27.93
C GLY A 730 12.41 5.80 27.54
N GLU A 731 13.56 5.24 27.90
CA GLU A 731 13.88 3.81 27.71
C GLU A 731 14.39 3.21 29.02
N LYS A 732 14.57 1.89 29.05
CA LYS A 732 15.00 1.17 30.25
C LYS A 732 16.27 1.79 30.82
N TYR A 733 16.27 2.03 32.13
CA TYR A 733 17.33 2.71 32.89
C TYR A 733 17.58 4.20 32.56
N LEU A 734 17.04 4.76 31.47
CA LEU A 734 17.39 6.09 30.99
C LEU A 734 16.15 6.95 30.69
N ALA A 735 15.75 7.74 31.68
CA ALA A 735 14.64 8.68 31.57
C ALA A 735 14.92 9.78 30.54
N VAL A 736 13.88 10.48 30.10
CA VAL A 736 13.99 11.64 29.20
C VAL A 736 13.07 12.75 29.71
N ALA A 737 13.58 13.97 29.74
CA ALA A 737 12.77 15.13 30.09
C ALA A 737 11.87 15.52 28.90
N TYR A 738 10.59 15.76 29.16
CA TYR A 738 9.66 16.28 28.16
C TYR A 738 8.92 17.53 28.66
N PRO A 739 9.60 18.70 28.69
CA PRO A 739 9.02 19.91 29.27
C PRO A 739 7.72 20.34 28.59
N ASN A 740 6.82 20.88 29.42
CA ASN A 740 5.42 21.20 29.19
C ASN A 740 4.51 19.97 28.99
N ARG A 741 4.99 18.75 29.25
CA ARG A 741 4.32 17.48 28.90
C ARG A 741 4.54 16.40 29.96
N ALA A 742 4.66 16.80 31.23
CA ALA A 742 4.99 15.88 32.32
C ALA A 742 3.95 14.76 32.48
N ASP A 743 2.67 15.08 32.45
CA ASP A 743 1.54 14.13 32.44
C ASP A 743 1.64 13.10 31.31
N TYR A 744 1.90 13.57 30.08
CA TYR A 744 2.08 12.71 28.92
C TYR A 744 3.31 11.82 29.07
N ALA A 745 4.46 12.39 29.45
CA ALA A 745 5.72 11.66 29.62
C ALA A 745 5.59 10.57 30.69
N VAL A 746 4.96 10.89 31.82
CA VAL A 746 4.66 9.95 32.90
C VAL A 746 3.74 8.85 32.41
N SER A 747 2.66 9.17 31.71
CA SER A 747 1.77 8.14 31.17
C SER A 747 2.47 7.19 30.19
N LYS A 748 3.36 7.71 29.33
CA LYS A 748 4.11 6.92 28.34
C LYS A 748 5.23 6.10 29.00
N SER A 749 5.93 6.67 29.97
CA SER A 749 6.88 5.94 30.82
C SER A 749 6.17 4.80 31.56
N GLY A 750 4.98 5.06 32.12
CA GLY A 750 4.15 4.05 32.79
C GLY A 750 3.78 2.89 31.87
N GLN A 751 3.38 3.16 30.63
CA GLN A 751 3.09 2.12 29.63
C GLN A 751 4.29 1.18 29.39
N ARG A 752 5.51 1.72 29.35
CA ARG A 752 6.76 0.95 29.23
C ARG A 752 7.13 0.25 30.55
N ALA A 753 6.99 0.94 31.67
CA ALA A 753 7.30 0.40 32.99
C ALA A 753 6.39 -0.79 33.35
N MET A 754 5.14 -0.80 32.90
CA MET A 754 4.26 -1.98 33.02
C MET A 754 4.87 -3.17 32.29
N VAL A 755 5.39 -2.98 31.08
CA VAL A 755 6.04 -4.04 30.31
C VAL A 755 7.26 -4.58 31.05
N GLU A 756 8.15 -3.68 31.49
CA GLU A 756 9.40 -4.04 32.19
C GLU A 756 9.15 -4.82 33.49
N SER A 757 8.13 -4.43 34.26
CA SER A 757 7.87 -5.00 35.58
C SER A 757 6.84 -6.12 35.59
N MET A 758 5.85 -6.10 34.69
CA MET A 758 4.68 -6.98 34.77
C MET A 758 4.72 -8.15 33.77
N ALA A 759 5.58 -8.13 32.75
CA ALA A 759 5.68 -9.22 31.77
C ALA A 759 5.93 -10.59 32.42
N ARG A 760 6.70 -10.62 33.52
CA ARG A 760 6.92 -11.82 34.36
C ARG A 760 5.61 -12.48 34.83
N TYR A 761 4.59 -11.69 35.15
CA TYR A 761 3.31 -12.17 35.69
C TYR A 761 2.30 -12.49 34.57
N LEU A 762 2.53 -11.98 33.37
CA LEU A 762 1.73 -12.29 32.18
C LEU A 762 2.20 -13.61 31.53
N GLY A 763 3.48 -13.93 31.59
CA GLY A 763 4.01 -15.23 31.18
C GLY A 763 3.48 -16.40 32.03
N PRO A 764 3.68 -17.65 31.57
CA PRO A 764 4.33 -18.04 30.31
C PRO A 764 3.44 -17.88 29.06
N GLU A 765 2.14 -17.66 29.20
CA GLU A 765 1.19 -17.69 28.09
C GLU A 765 1.16 -16.38 27.28
N VAL A 766 1.37 -15.24 27.94
CA VAL A 766 1.15 -13.92 27.35
C VAL A 766 2.47 -13.16 27.16
N GLN A 767 2.80 -12.86 25.90
CA GLN A 767 3.86 -11.89 25.59
C GLN A 767 3.38 -10.48 25.94
N PHE A 768 4.21 -9.69 26.61
CA PHE A 768 3.87 -8.30 26.93
C PHE A 768 5.03 -7.40 26.57
N ASN A 769 4.83 -6.53 25.57
CA ASN A 769 5.86 -5.66 25.03
C ASN A 769 5.32 -4.24 24.79
N ALA A 770 6.21 -3.29 24.52
CA ALA A 770 5.85 -1.94 24.08
C ALA A 770 6.53 -1.59 22.75
N ILE A 771 6.00 -0.57 22.07
CA ILE A 771 6.72 0.20 21.05
C ILE A 771 6.87 1.64 21.52
N ALA A 772 8.01 2.28 21.22
CA ALA A 772 8.28 3.67 21.59
C ALA A 772 8.73 4.50 20.37
N PRO A 773 7.83 4.81 19.43
CA PRO A 773 8.13 5.69 18.31
C PRO A 773 8.41 7.13 18.79
N GLY A 774 9.22 7.85 18.01
CA GLY A 774 9.41 9.29 18.14
C GLY A 774 8.27 10.07 17.45
N PRO A 775 8.56 11.22 16.83
CA PRO A 775 7.64 11.84 15.89
C PRO A 775 7.41 10.95 14.68
N VAL A 776 6.14 10.83 14.27
CA VAL A 776 5.70 9.96 13.18
C VAL A 776 5.04 10.80 12.12
N ASP A 777 5.49 10.66 10.88
CA ASP A 777 4.99 11.42 9.75
C ASP A 777 3.61 10.94 9.31
N GLY A 778 2.67 11.87 9.15
CA GLY A 778 1.26 11.62 8.91
C GLY A 778 0.38 12.85 9.21
N ASP A 779 -0.92 12.72 8.95
CA ASP A 779 -1.90 13.83 9.01
C ASP A 779 -1.88 14.57 10.35
N ARG A 780 -1.69 13.84 11.46
CA ARG A 780 -1.67 14.44 12.80
C ARG A 780 -0.43 15.30 13.02
N LEU A 781 0.73 14.90 12.50
CA LEU A 781 1.97 15.67 12.63
C LEU A 781 1.93 16.92 11.74
N ALA A 782 1.50 16.76 10.49
CA ALA A 782 1.42 17.83 9.49
C ALA A 782 0.34 18.87 9.82
N GLY A 783 -0.81 18.43 10.36
CA GLY A 783 -1.99 19.27 10.54
C GLY A 783 -2.87 19.28 9.28
N THR A 784 -4.18 19.10 9.45
CA THR A 784 -5.15 19.05 8.36
C THR A 784 -6.42 19.85 8.71
N GLY A 785 -7.13 20.34 7.70
CA GLY A 785 -8.43 21.02 7.88
C GLY A 785 -8.36 22.30 8.72
N GLY A 786 -7.33 23.11 8.54
CA GLY A 786 -7.12 24.36 9.29
C GLY A 786 -6.58 24.20 10.71
N LYS A 787 -6.27 22.97 11.14
CA LYS A 787 -5.61 22.72 12.43
C LYS A 787 -4.09 22.81 12.26
N PRO A 788 -3.38 23.47 13.20
CA PRO A 788 -1.92 23.58 13.14
C PRO A 788 -1.26 22.21 13.32
N GLY A 789 -0.12 22.01 12.64
CA GLY A 789 0.72 20.83 12.84
C GLY A 789 1.30 20.77 14.27
N LEU A 790 1.77 19.60 14.72
CA LEU A 790 2.23 19.44 16.11
C LEU A 790 3.46 20.30 16.43
N PHE A 791 4.37 20.50 15.47
CA PHE A 791 5.52 21.38 15.69
C PHE A 791 5.12 22.84 15.81
N GLU A 792 4.14 23.29 15.03
CA GLU A 792 3.58 24.64 15.11
C GLU A 792 2.84 24.86 16.43
N ARG A 793 1.99 23.90 16.81
CA ARG A 793 1.31 23.88 18.12
C ARG A 793 2.31 23.98 19.27
N ARG A 794 3.41 23.22 19.21
CA ARG A 794 4.48 23.29 20.22
C ARG A 794 5.25 24.61 20.17
N GLY A 795 5.50 25.17 18.99
CA GLY A 795 6.12 26.49 18.83
C GLY A 795 5.30 27.59 19.50
N LYS A 796 3.99 27.60 19.27
CA LYS A 796 3.04 28.51 19.93
C LYS A 796 3.07 28.39 21.46
N LEU A 797 3.06 27.15 21.97
CA LEU A 797 3.15 26.87 23.40
C LEU A 797 4.47 27.35 24.02
N ILE A 798 5.60 27.13 23.34
CA ILE A 798 6.92 27.58 23.80
C ILE A 798 6.93 29.11 23.98
N LEU A 799 6.38 29.86 23.03
CA LEU A 799 6.33 31.32 23.12
C LEU A 799 5.41 31.80 24.26
N ALA A 800 4.24 31.16 24.42
CA ALA A 800 3.34 31.48 25.53
C ALA A 800 4.00 31.24 26.89
N ASN A 801 4.68 30.12 27.08
CA ASN A 801 5.39 29.81 28.34
C ASN A 801 6.62 30.70 28.55
N LYS A 802 7.35 31.07 27.49
CA LYS A 802 8.44 32.06 27.59
C LYS A 802 7.91 33.40 28.08
N ARG A 803 6.78 33.87 27.54
CA ARG A 803 6.15 35.12 27.96
C ARG A 803 5.70 35.06 29.42
N LEU A 804 4.98 34.00 29.80
CA LEU A 804 4.53 33.79 31.18
C LEU A 804 5.72 33.72 32.15
N ASN A 805 6.76 32.95 31.84
CA ASN A 805 7.95 32.83 32.68
C ASN A 805 8.71 34.16 32.81
N ALA A 806 8.79 34.97 31.75
CA ALA A 806 9.43 36.28 31.81
C ALA A 806 8.67 37.27 32.70
N ILE A 807 7.33 37.30 32.58
CA ILE A 807 6.47 38.12 33.45
C ILE A 807 6.58 37.67 34.90
N HIS A 808 6.45 36.37 35.14
CA HIS A 808 6.57 35.77 36.46
C HIS A 808 7.94 36.05 37.09
N ALA A 809 9.03 35.92 36.32
CA ALA A 809 10.36 36.20 36.81
C ALA A 809 10.56 37.67 37.19
N ALA A 810 10.05 38.61 36.39
CA ALA A 810 10.11 40.04 36.70
C ALA A 810 9.25 40.38 37.93
N ALA A 811 8.09 39.74 38.07
CA ALA A 811 7.21 39.87 39.22
C ALA A 811 7.89 39.38 40.51
N VAL A 812 8.37 38.14 40.53
CA VAL A 812 9.06 37.53 41.68
C VAL A 812 10.32 38.31 42.06
N LYS A 813 11.15 38.73 41.10
CA LYS A 813 12.33 39.56 41.38
C LYS A 813 11.96 40.91 42.01
N SER A 814 10.83 41.50 41.61
CA SER A 814 10.32 42.73 42.23
C SER A 814 9.86 42.46 43.67
N LEU A 815 9.13 41.37 43.91
CA LEU A 815 8.68 40.95 45.24
C LEU A 815 9.86 40.67 46.17
N ARG A 816 10.91 39.97 45.70
CA ARG A 816 12.17 39.73 46.44
C ARG A 816 12.88 41.02 46.85
N ARG A 817 12.68 42.13 46.11
CA ARG A 817 13.22 43.46 46.46
C ARG A 817 12.32 44.27 47.40
N GLY A 818 11.21 43.68 47.86
CA GLY A 818 10.28 44.30 48.81
C GLY A 818 9.17 45.13 48.17
N VAL A 819 8.92 45.01 46.85
CA VAL A 819 7.74 45.63 46.23
C VAL A 819 6.48 44.91 46.73
N ARG A 820 5.47 45.66 47.19
CA ARG A 820 4.18 45.06 47.61
C ARG A 820 3.44 44.42 46.43
N VAL A 821 2.81 43.28 46.66
CA VAL A 821 2.16 42.48 45.62
C VAL A 821 0.98 43.20 44.97
N GLU A 822 0.19 43.97 45.73
CA GLU A 822 -0.94 44.76 45.22
C GLU A 822 -0.45 45.88 44.29
N ALA A 823 0.63 46.55 44.70
CA ALA A 823 1.24 47.61 43.90
C ALA A 823 1.83 47.05 42.59
N LEU A 824 2.40 45.86 42.64
CA LEU A 824 2.94 45.17 41.47
C LEU A 824 1.81 44.74 40.51
N LEU A 825 0.78 44.07 41.01
CA LEU A 825 -0.35 43.60 40.19
C LEU A 825 -1.15 44.77 39.63
N SER A 826 -1.38 45.84 40.39
CA SER A 826 -2.01 47.07 39.87
C SER A 826 -1.26 47.66 38.68
N ARG A 827 0.09 47.58 38.67
CA ARG A 827 0.91 48.03 37.53
C ARG A 827 0.81 47.09 36.34
N LEU A 828 0.89 45.78 36.57
CA LEU A 828 0.74 44.76 35.53
C LEU A 828 -0.66 44.80 34.90
N ALA A 829 -1.70 45.15 35.67
CA ALA A 829 -3.08 45.24 35.21
C ALA A 829 -3.26 46.29 34.11
N ARG A 830 -2.40 47.32 34.07
CA ARG A 830 -2.40 48.33 33.00
C ARG A 830 -2.13 47.72 31.62
N ASN A 831 -1.33 46.64 31.58
CA ASN A 831 -1.05 45.81 30.41
C ASN A 831 -0.66 46.58 29.14
N ASP A 832 0.18 47.61 29.28
CA ASP A 832 0.61 48.50 28.19
C ASP A 832 2.14 48.64 28.24
N THR A 833 2.83 47.94 27.34
CA THR A 833 4.31 47.84 27.35
C THR A 833 4.99 49.20 27.17
N VAL A 834 4.46 50.07 26.30
CA VAL A 834 5.02 51.39 26.01
C VAL A 834 4.94 52.27 27.24
N ARG A 835 3.76 52.39 27.85
CA ARG A 835 3.60 53.17 29.10
C ARG A 835 4.43 52.57 30.22
N MET A 836 4.46 51.25 30.34
CA MET A 836 5.16 50.58 31.42
C MET A 836 6.69 50.75 31.33
N SER A 837 7.24 50.84 30.12
CA SER A 837 8.67 51.02 29.88
C SER A 837 9.22 52.39 30.31
N HIS A 838 8.41 53.45 30.19
CA HIS A 838 8.84 54.84 30.46
C HIS A 838 8.38 55.39 31.82
N ASP A 839 7.33 54.82 32.43
CA ASP A 839 6.88 55.24 33.77
C ASP A 839 7.90 54.84 34.85
N THR A 840 8.60 55.83 35.39
CA THR A 840 9.63 55.67 36.43
C THR A 840 9.09 55.09 37.73
N ASN A 841 7.78 55.13 37.95
CA ASN A 841 7.15 54.53 39.13
C ASN A 841 7.11 52.99 39.06
N ASN A 842 7.24 52.39 37.89
CA ASN A 842 7.27 50.93 37.77
C ASN A 842 8.58 50.37 38.31
N PRO A 843 8.59 49.19 38.96
CA PRO A 843 9.81 48.50 39.34
C PRO A 843 10.76 48.34 38.15
N ARG A 844 12.08 48.36 38.42
CA ARG A 844 13.10 48.29 37.37
C ARG A 844 12.91 47.05 36.50
N GLU A 845 12.65 45.92 37.12
CA GLU A 845 12.45 44.61 36.51
C GLU A 845 11.24 44.62 35.55
N ILE A 846 10.18 45.35 35.91
CA ILE A 846 8.99 45.52 35.07
C ILE A 846 9.25 46.45 33.88
N ARG A 847 10.02 47.54 34.08
CA ARG A 847 10.42 48.42 32.96
C ARG A 847 11.29 47.70 31.95
N GLU A 848 12.27 46.94 32.44
CA GLU A 848 13.18 46.13 31.59
C GLU A 848 12.40 45.07 30.80
N LEU A 849 11.44 44.37 31.44
CA LEU A 849 10.55 43.44 30.76
C LEU A 849 9.71 44.14 29.67
N ALA A 850 9.08 45.27 30.01
CA ALA A 850 8.24 46.00 29.06
C ALA A 850 9.03 46.49 27.84
N LEU A 851 10.27 46.99 28.04
CA LEU A 851 11.20 47.34 26.96
C LEU A 851 11.59 46.14 26.10
N ALA A 852 11.77 44.96 26.71
CA ALA A 852 12.06 43.74 25.96
C ALA A 852 10.87 43.34 25.10
N CYS A 853 9.66 43.23 25.68
CA CYS A 853 8.44 42.87 24.96
C CYS A 853 8.13 43.83 23.81
N ALA A 854 8.31 45.15 24.00
CA ALA A 854 8.08 46.16 22.96
C ALA A 854 8.96 45.99 21.70
N ARG A 855 10.07 45.25 21.79
CA ARG A 855 10.96 44.95 20.65
C ARG A 855 10.61 43.63 19.96
N GLU A 856 9.59 42.92 20.42
CA GLU A 856 9.31 41.56 19.96
C GLU A 856 8.22 41.47 18.89
N GLY A 857 7.60 42.59 18.48
CA GLY A 857 6.50 42.63 17.52
C GLY A 857 6.95 42.45 16.07
N ASP A 858 5.98 42.04 15.23
CA ASP A 858 6.10 41.86 13.77
C ASP A 858 5.28 42.91 12.99
N GLY A 859 4.67 43.87 13.68
CA GLY A 859 3.80 44.90 13.09
C GLY A 859 2.33 44.47 12.90
N VAL A 860 1.98 43.22 13.18
CA VAL A 860 0.61 42.69 13.08
C VAL A 860 0.12 42.17 14.44
N CYS A 861 0.97 41.45 15.16
CA CYS A 861 0.64 40.90 16.46
C CYS A 861 0.51 41.98 17.54
N THR A 862 0.03 41.57 18.72
CA THR A 862 -0.25 42.51 19.82
C THR A 862 0.61 42.29 21.06
N TRP A 863 1.41 41.22 21.16
CA TRP A 863 2.21 40.94 22.36
C TRP A 863 3.36 41.93 22.62
N ASP A 864 3.64 42.82 21.67
CA ASP A 864 4.61 43.90 21.78
C ASP A 864 3.99 45.12 22.45
N ARG A 865 2.67 45.30 22.33
CA ARG A 865 1.85 46.34 22.95
C ARG A 865 1.27 45.92 24.30
N TYR A 866 0.97 44.62 24.45
CA TYR A 866 0.38 44.04 25.66
C TYR A 866 1.31 42.99 26.26
N LEU A 867 1.50 43.01 27.58
CA LEU A 867 2.33 42.01 28.27
C LEU A 867 1.67 40.63 28.22
N MET A 868 0.36 40.55 28.49
CA MET A 868 -0.34 39.29 28.70
C MET A 868 -1.77 39.28 28.15
N THR A 869 -2.23 38.08 27.78
CA THR A 869 -3.65 37.77 27.58
C THR A 869 -4.29 37.42 28.92
N PRO A 870 -5.64 37.37 29.02
CA PRO A 870 -6.32 36.91 30.23
C PRO A 870 -5.85 35.52 30.72
N ASP A 871 -5.55 34.59 29.81
CA ASP A 871 -5.09 33.24 30.17
C ASP A 871 -3.68 33.24 30.79
N ILE A 872 -2.75 34.05 30.24
CA ILE A 872 -1.42 34.23 30.84
C ILE A 872 -1.53 34.93 32.20
N ALA A 873 -2.42 35.91 32.31
CA ALA A 873 -2.67 36.64 33.55
C ALA A 873 -3.23 35.74 34.65
N ALA A 874 -4.13 34.82 34.31
CA ALA A 874 -4.69 33.84 35.24
C ALA A 874 -3.62 32.88 35.77
N LYS A 875 -2.74 32.37 34.90
CA LYS A 875 -1.62 31.51 35.30
C LYS A 875 -0.62 32.26 36.19
N LEU A 876 -0.34 33.52 35.89
CA LEU A 876 0.55 34.35 36.72
C LEU A 876 0.04 34.46 38.16
N VAL A 877 -1.23 34.83 38.36
CA VAL A 877 -1.78 34.99 39.71
C VAL A 877 -1.90 33.64 40.43
N SER A 878 -2.18 32.54 39.71
CA SER A 878 -2.16 31.20 40.27
C SER A 878 -0.77 30.78 40.77
N ARG A 879 0.30 31.10 40.01
CA ARG A 879 1.69 30.88 40.46
C ARG A 879 2.03 31.72 41.70
N LEU A 880 1.66 33.00 41.73
CA LEU A 880 1.92 33.87 42.88
C LEU A 880 1.18 33.41 44.13
N ARG A 881 -0.08 32.98 43.97
CA ARG A 881 -0.88 32.36 45.03
C ARG A 881 -0.25 31.05 45.52
N GLY A 882 0.13 30.18 44.59
CA GLY A 882 0.78 28.90 44.89
C GLY A 882 2.11 29.04 45.60
N ALA A 883 2.83 30.15 45.36
CA ALA A 883 4.06 30.52 46.04
C ALA A 883 3.82 31.22 47.39
N GLY A 884 2.57 31.45 47.82
CA GLY A 884 2.26 32.10 49.10
C GLY A 884 2.42 33.63 49.10
N TYR A 885 2.63 34.29 47.96
CA TYR A 885 2.80 35.76 47.93
C TYR A 885 1.54 36.56 48.25
N PHE A 886 0.37 35.92 48.29
CA PHE A 886 -0.90 36.57 48.64
C PHE A 886 -1.26 36.44 50.11
N LEU A 887 -0.50 35.69 50.93
CA LEU A 887 -0.85 35.43 52.33
C LEU A 887 -1.05 36.70 53.16
N ASP A 888 -0.25 37.74 52.91
CA ASP A 888 -0.34 39.03 53.60
C ASP A 888 -1.13 40.09 52.81
N SER A 889 -1.87 39.68 51.77
CA SER A 889 -2.62 40.57 50.86
C SER A 889 -4.12 40.27 50.92
N PRO A 890 -4.91 40.95 51.76
CA PRO A 890 -6.35 40.66 51.91
C PRO A 890 -7.11 40.72 50.58
N GLU A 891 -6.79 41.70 49.72
CA GLU A 891 -7.42 41.86 48.40
C GLU A 891 -7.25 40.63 47.51
N TRP A 892 -6.05 40.04 47.50
CA TRP A 892 -5.71 38.92 46.61
C TRP A 892 -5.86 37.55 47.26
N ALA A 893 -5.81 37.47 48.59
CA ALA A 893 -6.08 36.27 49.38
C ALA A 893 -7.55 35.89 49.32
N ASP A 894 -8.45 36.86 49.51
CA ASP A 894 -9.91 36.62 49.58
C ASP A 894 -10.54 36.42 48.19
N ARG A 895 -9.81 36.77 47.13
CA ARG A 895 -10.26 36.60 45.75
C ARG A 895 -10.39 35.09 45.42
N PRO A 896 -11.52 34.62 44.86
CA PRO A 896 -11.70 33.20 44.55
C PRO A 896 -10.61 32.64 43.64
N ASP A 897 -10.10 31.44 43.93
CA ASP A 897 -9.13 30.73 43.05
C ASP A 897 -9.85 29.98 41.93
N THR A 898 -10.56 30.72 41.07
CA THR A 898 -11.25 30.11 39.92
C THR A 898 -10.69 30.62 38.61
N PRO A 899 -10.76 29.83 37.51
CA PRO A 899 -10.32 30.27 36.20
C PRO A 899 -10.93 31.61 35.78
N GLU A 900 -12.20 31.86 36.10
CA GLU A 900 -12.91 33.09 35.77
C GLU A 900 -12.37 34.28 36.58
N ALA A 901 -12.31 34.13 37.92
CA ALA A 901 -11.85 35.19 38.81
C ALA A 901 -10.37 35.58 38.56
N ASN A 902 -9.56 34.61 38.14
CA ASN A 902 -8.14 34.81 37.81
C ASN A 902 -7.91 35.43 36.42
N ARG A 903 -8.89 35.41 35.51
CA ARG A 903 -8.81 36.07 34.19
C ARG A 903 -9.18 37.56 34.26
N ASP A 904 -10.06 37.92 35.18
CA ASP A 904 -10.74 39.22 35.19
C ASP A 904 -10.06 40.28 36.09
N TRP A 905 -8.76 40.54 35.88
CA TRP A 905 -8.04 41.60 36.62
C TRP A 905 -7.25 42.57 35.75
N LEU A 906 -7.20 42.35 34.44
CA LEU A 906 -6.55 43.27 33.51
C LEU A 906 -7.47 44.47 33.22
N LEU A 907 -6.91 45.68 33.26
CA LEU A 907 -7.60 46.92 32.87
C LEU A 907 -7.73 47.06 31.35
N LYS A 908 -6.83 46.40 30.61
CA LYS A 908 -6.79 46.42 29.16
C LYS A 908 -6.36 45.04 28.65
N THR A 909 -7.10 44.51 27.69
CA THR A 909 -6.81 43.22 27.05
C THR A 909 -6.38 43.43 25.60
N PRO A 910 -5.59 42.48 25.04
CA PRO A 910 -5.36 42.44 23.61
C PRO A 910 -6.69 42.34 22.84
N PRO A 911 -6.83 43.01 21.68
CA PRO A 911 -8.03 42.90 20.86
C PRO A 911 -8.15 41.50 20.24
N GLU A 912 -9.38 41.00 20.03
CA GLU A 912 -9.63 39.63 19.57
C GLU A 912 -9.44 39.43 18.06
N ASP A 913 -9.49 40.50 17.28
CA ASP A 913 -9.33 40.51 15.82
C ASP A 913 -7.86 40.50 15.36
N GLU A 914 -6.91 40.71 16.27
CA GLU A 914 -5.47 40.66 16.00
C GLU A 914 -4.79 39.52 16.79
N PRO A 915 -3.82 38.78 16.19
CA PRO A 915 -3.15 37.70 16.88
C PRO A 915 -2.28 38.24 18.04
N PHE A 916 -2.35 37.61 19.21
CA PHE A 916 -1.44 37.97 20.30
C PHE A 916 0.02 37.65 19.94
N LEU A 917 0.29 36.42 19.50
CA LEU A 917 1.65 35.95 19.19
C LEU A 917 2.03 36.24 17.74
N PRO A 918 3.29 36.63 17.46
CA PRO A 918 3.80 36.86 16.11
C PRO A 918 3.97 35.56 15.33
N GLY A 919 3.45 35.54 14.10
CA GLY A 919 3.37 34.33 13.27
C GLY A 919 4.75 33.83 12.81
N ASP A 920 5.67 34.74 12.51
CA ASP A 920 7.05 34.44 12.10
C ASP A 920 7.83 33.71 13.21
N LYS A 921 7.68 34.14 14.47
CA LYS A 921 8.35 33.49 15.61
C LYS A 921 7.77 32.11 15.90
N ILE A 922 6.46 31.91 15.72
CA ILE A 922 5.85 30.57 15.83
C ILE A 922 6.52 29.63 14.81
N ALA A 923 6.67 30.08 13.56
CA ALA A 923 7.31 29.30 12.51
C ALA A 923 8.80 29.01 12.82
N VAL A 924 9.54 29.98 13.38
CA VAL A 924 10.94 29.78 13.79
C VAL A 924 11.07 28.74 14.89
N GLU A 925 10.24 28.81 15.94
CA GLU A 925 10.26 27.82 17.03
C GLU A 925 9.79 26.43 16.53
N ALA A 926 8.77 26.37 15.67
CA ALA A 926 8.31 25.13 15.05
C ALA A 926 9.42 24.48 14.22
N LYS A 927 10.15 25.27 13.40
CA LYS A 927 11.29 24.81 12.62
C LYS A 927 12.41 24.30 13.53
N LYS A 928 12.70 24.99 14.64
CA LYS A 928 13.69 24.55 15.63
C LYS A 928 13.32 23.21 16.27
N VAL A 929 12.06 23.02 16.63
CA VAL A 929 11.56 21.73 17.14
C VAL A 929 11.72 20.62 16.09
N GLY A 930 11.25 20.85 14.86
CA GLY A 930 11.31 19.87 13.78
C GLY A 930 12.73 19.50 13.38
N THR A 931 13.59 20.50 13.14
CA THR A 931 15.01 20.29 12.79
C THR A 931 15.80 19.64 13.92
N GLY A 932 15.50 19.99 15.19
CA GLY A 932 16.10 19.35 16.35
C GLY A 932 15.87 17.84 16.37
N VAL A 933 14.63 17.39 16.16
CA VAL A 933 14.33 15.95 16.06
C VAL A 933 14.98 15.34 14.82
N LEU A 934 14.82 15.94 13.64
CA LEU A 934 15.34 15.40 12.38
C LEU A 934 16.86 15.18 12.43
N SER A 935 17.59 16.09 13.07
CA SER A 935 19.05 15.99 13.24
C SER A 935 19.50 14.81 14.11
N GLN A 936 18.59 14.21 14.87
CA GLN A 936 18.84 13.14 15.82
C GLN A 936 18.34 11.77 15.33
N LEU A 937 17.90 11.66 14.07
CA LEU A 937 17.45 10.42 13.47
C LEU A 937 18.59 9.76 12.70
N PHE A 938 19.05 8.59 13.16
CA PHE A 938 20.10 7.84 12.47
C PHE A 938 19.71 7.43 11.04
N LEU A 939 18.41 7.21 10.76
CA LEU A 939 17.93 6.89 9.42
C LEU A 939 17.63 8.12 8.56
N GLY A 940 17.90 9.34 9.06
CA GLY A 940 17.82 10.59 8.31
C GLY A 940 16.41 11.07 7.94
N LYS A 941 15.36 10.30 8.27
CA LYS A 941 13.95 10.65 8.02
C LYS A 941 13.04 10.18 9.14
N MET A 942 11.95 10.92 9.38
CA MET A 942 10.90 10.47 10.31
C MET A 942 10.20 9.23 9.72
N PRO A 943 9.93 8.19 10.54
CA PRO A 943 9.13 7.07 10.10
C PRO A 943 7.68 7.52 9.87
N THR A 944 7.04 6.97 8.84
CA THR A 944 5.61 7.21 8.58
C THR A 944 4.72 6.39 9.51
N GLU A 945 3.44 6.73 9.61
CA GLU A 945 2.44 5.92 10.32
C GLU A 945 2.42 4.46 9.81
N THR A 946 2.61 4.26 8.51
CA THR A 946 2.72 2.93 7.88
C THR A 946 4.00 2.20 8.30
N ASP A 947 5.16 2.88 8.36
CA ASP A 947 6.43 2.26 8.78
C ASP A 947 6.33 1.74 10.23
N VAL A 948 5.79 2.56 11.13
CA VAL A 948 5.61 2.17 12.55
C VAL A 948 4.60 1.03 12.68
N ALA A 949 3.49 1.09 11.94
CA ALA A 949 2.49 0.04 11.93
C ALA A 949 3.04 -1.28 11.36
N GLN A 950 3.83 -1.21 10.29
CA GLN A 950 4.48 -2.37 9.69
C GLN A 950 5.45 -3.03 10.67
N ALA A 951 6.33 -2.25 11.31
CA ALA A 951 7.20 -2.74 12.36
C ALA A 951 6.40 -3.42 13.48
N THR A 952 5.29 -2.79 13.88
CA THR A 952 4.40 -3.33 14.92
C THR A 952 3.82 -4.70 14.55
N VAL A 953 3.30 -4.85 13.33
CA VAL A 953 2.78 -6.14 12.84
C VAL A 953 3.87 -7.20 12.85
N PHE A 954 5.09 -6.87 12.45
CA PHE A 954 6.21 -7.81 12.56
C PHE A 954 6.54 -8.22 13.99
N PHE A 955 6.61 -7.26 14.91
CA PHE A 955 6.89 -7.56 16.32
C PHE A 955 5.82 -8.47 16.94
N LEU A 956 4.55 -8.29 16.55
CA LEU A 956 3.45 -9.16 16.98
C LEU A 956 3.56 -10.59 16.44
N ALA A 957 4.35 -10.84 15.41
CA ALA A 957 4.50 -12.17 14.82
C ALA A 957 5.50 -13.03 15.61
N ASP A 958 6.48 -12.37 16.25
CA ASP A 958 7.46 -13.02 17.10
C ASP A 958 6.83 -13.70 18.32
N ARG A 959 7.40 -14.84 18.74
CA ARG A 959 6.94 -15.65 19.88
C ARG A 959 7.97 -15.79 20.99
N ALA A 960 9.11 -15.09 20.90
CA ALA A 960 10.24 -15.25 21.81
C ALA A 960 10.46 -14.04 22.73
N VAL A 961 10.01 -12.85 22.32
CA VAL A 961 10.26 -11.59 23.03
C VAL A 961 9.10 -11.27 23.97
N SER A 962 9.42 -10.98 25.23
CA SER A 962 8.50 -10.48 26.25
C SER A 962 9.26 -9.61 27.25
N GLY A 963 8.66 -8.53 27.75
CA GLY A 963 9.29 -7.59 28.67
C GLY A 963 10.14 -6.51 28.00
N GLU A 964 10.01 -6.32 26.68
CA GLU A 964 10.87 -5.43 25.89
C GLU A 964 10.10 -4.25 25.26
N THR A 965 10.84 -3.19 24.94
CA THR A 965 10.33 -2.02 24.21
C THR A 965 11.03 -1.87 22.88
N PHE A 966 10.31 -2.07 21.77
CA PHE A 966 10.83 -1.87 20.43
C PHE A 966 10.88 -0.39 20.07
N MET A 967 11.85 0.00 19.23
CA MET A 967 12.13 1.41 18.91
C MET A 967 11.95 1.74 17.41
N PRO A 968 10.72 1.65 16.84
CA PRO A 968 10.46 2.01 15.44
C PRO A 968 10.41 3.54 15.26
N SER A 969 11.54 4.22 15.52
CA SER A 969 11.60 5.68 15.68
C SER A 969 12.34 6.42 14.55
N GLY A 970 12.82 5.70 13.53
CA GLY A 970 13.80 6.26 12.56
C GLY A 970 15.22 6.30 13.11
N GLY A 971 15.50 5.53 14.17
CA GLY A 971 16.77 5.59 14.89
C GLY A 971 16.94 6.89 15.68
N LEU A 972 15.87 7.37 16.30
CA LEU A 972 15.91 8.57 17.15
C LEU A 972 16.85 8.36 18.33
N SER A 973 17.85 9.22 18.45
CA SER A 973 18.84 9.20 19.53
C SER A 973 18.99 10.58 20.14
N VAL A 974 18.28 10.80 21.24
CA VAL A 974 18.43 11.97 22.11
C VAL A 974 19.45 11.62 23.19
N GLU A 975 20.63 12.21 23.15
CA GLU A 975 21.66 11.97 24.16
C GLU A 975 21.31 12.65 25.50
N ARG A 976 21.44 11.89 26.59
CA ARG A 976 21.21 12.34 27.97
C ARG A 976 21.88 11.40 28.97
N SER A 977 21.99 11.83 30.22
CA SER A 977 22.67 11.10 31.30
C SER A 977 21.80 10.91 32.56
N THR A 978 20.49 10.89 32.38
CA THR A 978 19.45 10.71 33.41
C THR A 978 19.22 9.23 33.68
N THR A 979 20.27 8.55 34.13
CA THR A 979 20.24 7.14 34.49
C THR A 979 19.81 6.95 35.95
N GLU A 980 19.16 5.82 36.26
CA GLU A 980 19.09 5.32 37.64
C GLU A 980 20.53 5.10 38.15
N ARG A 981 20.80 5.45 39.42
CA ARG A 981 22.11 5.28 40.06
C ARG A 981 21.94 4.66 41.43
N GLU A 982 22.90 3.87 41.87
CA GLU A 982 22.98 3.40 43.25
C GLU A 982 23.91 4.30 44.06
N LEU A 983 23.50 4.64 45.29
CA LEU A 983 24.23 5.60 46.10
C LEU A 983 25.51 5.02 46.67
N PHE A 984 26.64 5.66 46.36
CA PHE A 984 27.90 5.53 47.09
C PHE A 984 28.59 6.90 47.25
N GLY A 985 28.01 7.79 48.05
CA GLY A 985 28.57 9.12 48.27
C GLY A 985 27.94 9.86 49.43
N SER A 986 28.60 10.93 49.89
CA SER A 986 28.14 11.78 50.98
C SER A 986 28.40 13.26 50.67
N PRO A 987 27.56 14.18 51.18
CA PRO A 987 27.85 15.60 51.15
C PRO A 987 28.96 15.95 52.16
N LYS A 988 29.64 17.08 51.95
CA LYS A 988 30.55 17.67 52.96
C LYS A 988 29.74 18.22 54.14
N GLN A 989 30.30 18.17 55.35
CA GLN A 989 29.66 18.74 56.55
C GLN A 989 29.33 20.23 56.39
N GLU A 990 30.21 21.03 55.79
CA GLU A 990 29.97 22.46 55.50
C GLU A 990 28.68 22.73 54.71
N ARG A 991 28.26 21.77 53.86
CA ARG A 991 27.02 21.85 53.11
C ARG A 991 25.81 21.50 53.98
N LEU A 992 25.95 20.53 54.87
CA LEU A 992 24.92 20.16 55.84
C LEU A 992 24.66 21.30 56.82
N ASP A 993 25.70 21.99 57.27
CA ASP A 993 25.60 23.08 58.24
C ASP A 993 24.77 24.28 57.72
N GLN A 994 24.55 24.40 56.40
CA GLN A 994 23.68 25.42 55.79
C GLN A 994 22.19 25.22 56.14
N MET A 995 21.83 24.02 56.60
CA MET A 995 20.49 23.69 57.09
C MET A 995 20.24 24.20 58.51
N ARG A 996 21.28 24.67 59.22
CA ARG A 996 21.13 25.15 60.59
C ARG A 996 20.07 26.25 60.66
N GLY A 997 19.08 26.05 61.52
CA GLY A 997 17.98 27.02 61.71
C GLY A 997 16.95 27.06 60.58
N ARG A 998 17.01 26.17 59.59
CA ARG A 998 16.03 26.08 58.49
C ARG A 998 14.81 25.21 58.87
N THR A 999 13.78 25.27 58.05
CA THR A 999 12.58 24.42 58.15
C THR A 999 12.62 23.33 57.07
N VAL A 1000 12.33 22.09 57.43
CA VAL A 1000 12.17 20.95 56.52
C VAL A 1000 10.74 20.45 56.61
N TRP A 1001 10.16 20.03 55.48
CA TRP A 1001 8.86 19.34 55.46
C TRP A 1001 9.03 17.90 55.03
N MET A 1002 8.30 17.01 55.69
CA MET A 1002 8.27 15.59 55.38
C MET A 1002 6.81 15.16 55.25
N ILE A 1003 6.47 14.66 54.07
CA ILE A 1003 5.12 14.29 53.68
C ILE A 1003 5.09 12.77 53.55
N GLY A 1004 4.35 12.09 54.43
CA GLY A 1004 4.38 10.62 54.49
C GLY A 1004 3.56 10.04 55.64
N GLU A 1005 3.40 8.72 55.64
CA GLU A 1005 2.61 8.00 56.65
C GLU A 1005 3.27 6.66 57.01
N HIS A 1006 3.24 5.68 56.12
CA HIS A 1006 3.57 4.28 56.44
C HIS A 1006 5.07 3.95 56.54
N LEU A 1007 5.96 4.81 56.05
CA LEU A 1007 7.42 4.60 56.02
C LEU A 1007 8.08 5.08 57.31
N THR A 1008 7.59 4.63 58.47
CA THR A 1008 7.91 5.20 59.79
C THR A 1008 9.41 5.24 60.07
N ASP A 1009 10.14 4.14 59.89
CA ASP A 1009 11.59 4.07 60.16
C ASP A 1009 12.40 5.06 59.31
N TYR A 1010 12.07 5.14 58.02
CA TYR A 1010 12.72 6.04 57.07
C TYR A 1010 12.45 7.51 57.39
N LEU A 1011 11.21 7.83 57.77
CA LEU A 1011 10.81 9.18 58.17
C LEU A 1011 11.46 9.57 59.51
N ALA A 1012 11.49 8.67 60.49
CA ALA A 1012 12.12 8.91 61.79
C ALA A 1012 13.62 9.13 61.65
N GLU A 1013 14.34 8.26 60.93
CA GLU A 1013 15.80 8.42 60.74
C GLU A 1013 16.14 9.69 59.95
N THR A 1014 15.33 10.06 58.96
CA THR A 1014 15.54 11.30 58.21
C THR A 1014 15.29 12.53 59.09
N ALA A 1015 14.23 12.53 59.91
CA ALA A 1015 13.99 13.59 60.88
C ALA A 1015 15.11 13.69 61.91
N ARG A 1016 15.60 12.55 62.43
CA ARG A 1016 16.75 12.45 63.33
C ARG A 1016 17.97 13.14 62.74
N GLN A 1017 18.38 12.79 61.51
CA GLN A 1017 19.58 13.38 60.90
C GLN A 1017 19.42 14.89 60.60
N PHE A 1018 18.22 15.36 60.22
CA PHE A 1018 18.00 16.79 60.07
C PHE A 1018 18.11 17.55 61.40
N ILE A 1019 17.58 16.99 62.50
CA ILE A 1019 17.59 17.62 63.83
C ILE A 1019 18.99 17.54 64.45
N ALA A 1020 19.57 16.35 64.52
CA ALA A 1020 20.82 16.08 65.23
C ALA A 1020 22.06 16.53 64.43
N ASP A 1021 22.14 16.17 63.14
CA ASP A 1021 23.37 16.37 62.34
C ASP A 1021 23.36 17.68 61.55
N CYS A 1022 22.18 18.17 61.18
CA CYS A 1022 22.01 19.39 60.38
C CYS A 1022 21.49 20.59 61.21
N HIS A 1023 21.05 20.37 62.44
CA HIS A 1023 20.56 21.39 63.38
C HIS A 1023 19.44 22.28 62.80
N VAL A 1024 18.48 21.69 62.10
CA VAL A 1024 17.31 22.41 61.60
C VAL A 1024 16.50 23.00 62.76
N ALA A 1025 15.84 24.14 62.53
CA ALA A 1025 14.94 24.72 63.54
C ALA A 1025 13.65 23.92 63.69
N ARG A 1026 13.24 23.22 62.63
CA ARG A 1026 11.94 22.53 62.57
C ARG A 1026 11.89 21.48 61.46
N VAL A 1027 11.26 20.37 61.76
CA VAL A 1027 10.76 19.37 60.80
C VAL A 1027 9.23 19.33 60.91
N VAL A 1028 8.54 19.71 59.84
CA VAL A 1028 7.07 19.66 59.75
C VAL A 1028 6.66 18.34 59.10
N MET A 1029 6.04 17.48 59.89
CA MET A 1029 5.48 16.21 59.46
C MET A 1029 4.05 16.43 58.97
N MET A 1030 3.80 16.14 57.70
CA MET A 1030 2.46 16.17 57.10
C MET A 1030 1.98 14.74 56.88
N THR A 1031 1.09 14.28 57.75
CA THR A 1031 0.60 12.89 57.77
C THR A 1031 -0.92 12.85 57.55
N GLY A 1032 -1.40 11.74 57.00
CA GLY A 1032 -2.83 11.49 56.80
C GLY A 1032 -3.56 11.17 58.10
N SER A 1033 -2.84 10.73 59.13
CA SER A 1033 -3.37 10.51 60.47
C SER A 1033 -2.43 10.99 61.58
N GLU A 1034 -3.00 11.38 62.73
CA GLU A 1034 -2.22 11.70 63.93
C GLU A 1034 -1.44 10.47 64.47
N ALA A 1035 -1.94 9.27 64.19
CA ALA A 1035 -1.26 8.02 64.53
C ALA A 1035 0.06 7.87 63.75
N GLY A 1036 0.08 8.21 62.45
CA GLY A 1036 1.30 8.21 61.64
C GLY A 1036 2.35 9.20 62.16
N TYR A 1037 1.92 10.40 62.55
CA TYR A 1037 2.80 11.37 63.21
C TYR A 1037 3.38 10.83 64.52
N THR A 1038 2.53 10.25 65.37
CA THR A 1038 2.92 9.69 66.67
C THR A 1038 3.93 8.56 66.49
N ALA A 1039 3.70 7.66 65.52
CA ALA A 1039 4.61 6.54 65.25
C ALA A 1039 6.04 7.00 64.87
N VAL A 1040 6.17 8.10 64.12
CA VAL A 1040 7.49 8.69 63.79
C VAL A 1040 8.09 9.37 65.02
N LYS A 1041 7.28 10.09 65.79
CA LYS A 1041 7.72 10.81 66.99
C LYS A 1041 8.26 9.88 68.06
N ASP A 1042 7.58 8.76 68.33
CA ASP A 1042 7.98 7.79 69.37
C ASP A 1042 9.35 7.15 69.05
N GLN A 1043 9.74 7.07 67.77
CA GLN A 1043 11.07 6.60 67.38
C GLN A 1043 12.18 7.63 67.64
N LEU A 1044 11.85 8.86 68.03
CA LEU A 1044 12.80 9.96 68.34
C LEU A 1044 12.91 10.25 69.84
N ASP A 1045 12.41 9.35 70.70
CA ASP A 1045 12.44 9.51 72.17
C ASP A 1045 13.87 9.62 72.73
N ASP A 1046 14.89 9.23 71.95
CA ASP A 1046 16.30 9.42 72.26
C ASP A 1046 16.77 10.89 72.16
N ILE A 1047 15.98 11.76 71.53
CA ILE A 1047 16.24 13.19 71.37
C ILE A 1047 15.35 13.98 72.34
N GLU A 1048 15.96 14.71 73.25
CA GLU A 1048 15.22 15.58 74.17
C GLU A 1048 14.54 16.74 73.41
N ASN A 1049 13.22 16.80 73.45
CA ASN A 1049 12.38 17.79 72.76
C ASN A 1049 12.69 17.92 71.25
N PRO A 1050 12.37 16.90 70.43
CA PRO A 1050 12.64 16.95 68.99
C PRO A 1050 11.89 18.13 68.36
N ALA A 1051 12.53 18.84 67.43
CA ALA A 1051 11.96 19.98 66.72
C ALA A 1051 10.92 19.56 65.66
N LEU A 1052 9.91 18.80 66.08
CA LEU A 1052 8.92 18.16 65.24
C LEU A 1052 7.56 18.88 65.38
N GLU A 1053 6.92 19.16 64.25
CA GLU A 1053 5.60 19.78 64.18
C GLU A 1053 4.66 18.94 63.31
N TYR A 1054 3.35 19.02 63.56
CA TYR A 1054 2.35 18.22 62.85
C TYR A 1054 1.38 19.09 62.03
N VAL A 1055 1.09 18.65 60.81
CA VAL A 1055 -0.04 19.14 60.00
C VAL A 1055 -0.82 17.94 59.46
N ALA A 1056 -2.12 17.91 59.72
CA ALA A 1056 -3.00 16.92 59.12
C ALA A 1056 -3.21 17.21 57.63
N LEU A 1057 -3.32 16.18 56.81
CA LEU A 1057 -3.67 16.31 55.38
C LEU A 1057 -5.17 16.56 55.13
N ASP A 1058 -5.84 17.21 56.07
CA ASP A 1058 -7.25 17.58 55.99
C ASP A 1058 -7.47 18.58 54.85
N GLY A 1059 -8.28 18.21 53.86
CA GLY A 1059 -8.44 19.00 52.62
C GLY A 1059 -7.35 18.75 51.56
N GLY A 1060 -6.41 17.83 51.81
CA GLY A 1060 -5.41 17.38 50.85
C GLY A 1060 -4.04 18.05 50.98
N VAL A 1061 -3.06 17.52 50.25
CA VAL A 1061 -1.64 17.88 50.43
C VAL A 1061 -1.33 19.34 50.12
N GLU A 1062 -1.93 19.95 49.10
CA GLU A 1062 -1.70 21.37 48.82
C GLU A 1062 -2.23 22.29 49.92
N ALA A 1063 -3.36 21.93 50.55
CA ALA A 1063 -3.94 22.72 51.65
C ALA A 1063 -3.06 22.66 52.90
N ALA A 1064 -2.54 21.46 53.22
CA ALA A 1064 -1.57 21.26 54.30
C ALA A 1064 -0.25 22.04 54.06
N MET A 1065 0.22 22.08 52.81
CA MET A 1065 1.38 22.90 52.44
C MET A 1065 1.07 24.39 52.63
N ASP A 1066 -0.08 24.89 52.17
CA ASP A 1066 -0.49 26.29 52.32
C ASP A 1066 -0.68 26.68 53.81
N GLU A 1067 -1.15 25.76 54.65
CA GLU A 1067 -1.18 25.91 56.10
C GLU A 1067 0.21 25.99 56.72
N ALA A 1068 1.14 25.12 56.30
CA ALA A 1068 2.50 25.11 56.81
C ALA A 1068 3.27 26.40 56.43
N ILE A 1069 3.06 26.96 55.23
CA ILE A 1069 3.63 28.28 54.87
C ILE A 1069 3.11 29.35 55.81
N ARG A 1070 1.80 29.39 56.07
CA ARG A 1070 1.19 30.40 56.96
C ARG A 1070 1.72 30.34 58.38
N ARG A 1071 1.95 29.13 58.91
CA ARG A 1071 2.41 28.94 60.29
C ARG A 1071 3.92 29.15 60.45
N TRP A 1072 4.71 28.70 59.48
CA TRP A 1072 6.16 28.53 59.67
C TRP A 1072 7.04 29.02 58.52
N GLY A 1073 6.45 29.61 57.48
CA GLY A 1073 7.14 30.12 56.31
C GLY A 1073 7.60 29.02 55.35
N HIS A 1074 8.46 29.41 54.40
CA HIS A 1074 8.94 28.50 53.35
C HIS A 1074 9.94 27.46 53.88
N PRO A 1075 9.85 26.21 53.39
CA PRO A 1075 10.83 25.18 53.70
C PRO A 1075 12.09 25.32 52.82
N THR A 1076 13.22 24.83 53.34
CA THR A 1076 14.44 24.62 52.55
C THR A 1076 14.44 23.24 51.88
N THR A 1077 13.81 22.25 52.49
CA THR A 1077 13.72 20.90 51.94
C THR A 1077 12.30 20.36 52.08
N ILE A 1078 11.80 19.70 51.03
CA ILE A 1078 10.54 18.96 51.07
C ILE A 1078 10.84 17.51 50.66
N VAL A 1079 10.52 16.56 51.54
CA VAL A 1079 10.59 15.12 51.28
C VAL A 1079 9.17 14.61 51.07
N SER A 1080 8.88 14.12 49.88
CA SER A 1080 7.57 13.57 49.51
C SER A 1080 7.66 12.05 49.38
N THR A 1081 6.92 11.34 50.23
CA THR A 1081 6.88 9.88 50.27
C THR A 1081 5.45 9.36 50.02
N PRO A 1082 5.28 8.09 49.62
CA PRO A 1082 3.95 7.52 49.42
C PRO A 1082 3.19 7.35 50.74
N MET A 1083 1.88 7.58 50.70
CA MET A 1083 1.03 7.52 51.89
C MET A 1083 0.65 6.08 52.29
N GLN A 1084 0.66 5.16 51.34
CA GLN A 1084 0.15 3.80 51.53
C GLN A 1084 1.19 2.79 51.03
N PRO A 1085 1.28 1.60 51.67
CA PRO A 1085 2.09 0.51 51.16
C PRO A 1085 1.56 -0.01 49.82
N LEU A 1086 2.42 -0.64 49.04
CA LEU A 1086 2.01 -1.24 47.77
C LEU A 1086 1.12 -2.47 47.98
N PRO A 1087 0.14 -2.70 47.09
CA PRO A 1087 -0.65 -3.92 47.11
C PRO A 1087 0.23 -5.13 46.79
N ASN A 1088 -0.08 -6.26 47.43
CA ASN A 1088 0.65 -7.51 47.33
C ASN A 1088 0.07 -8.46 46.24
N ARG A 1089 -0.68 -7.91 45.29
CA ARG A 1089 -1.38 -8.68 44.24
C ARG A 1089 -1.33 -7.97 42.89
N LEU A 1090 -1.41 -8.75 41.80
CA LEU A 1090 -1.34 -8.23 40.44
C LEU A 1090 -2.20 -9.04 39.46
N PHE A 1091 -1.69 -10.14 38.89
CA PHE A 1091 -2.37 -10.96 37.87
C PHE A 1091 -2.64 -12.42 38.30
N ALA A 1092 -2.63 -12.71 39.60
CA ALA A 1092 -2.98 -14.04 40.11
C ALA A 1092 -4.49 -14.28 39.98
N THR A 1093 -4.91 -15.47 39.53
CA THR A 1093 -6.32 -15.78 39.21
C THR A 1093 -7.26 -15.67 40.41
N ASP A 1094 -6.77 -15.97 41.61
CA ASP A 1094 -7.46 -15.92 42.89
C ASP A 1094 -7.29 -14.59 43.66
N ALA A 1095 -6.40 -13.71 43.16
CA ALA A 1095 -6.10 -12.41 43.76
C ALA A 1095 -5.66 -11.42 42.67
N LEU A 1096 -6.61 -11.01 41.82
CA LEU A 1096 -6.39 -10.04 40.75
C LEU A 1096 -6.47 -8.60 41.31
N LEU A 1097 -5.49 -7.76 40.99
CA LEU A 1097 -5.54 -6.33 41.33
C LEU A 1097 -6.63 -5.66 40.48
N THR A 1098 -7.59 -4.99 41.13
CA THR A 1098 -8.71 -4.38 40.40
C THR A 1098 -8.28 -3.07 39.72
N PRO A 1099 -9.01 -2.62 38.68
CA PRO A 1099 -8.86 -1.28 38.12
C PRO A 1099 -8.79 -0.14 39.13
N GLU A 1100 -9.68 -0.17 40.12
CA GLU A 1100 -9.79 0.87 41.15
C GLU A 1100 -8.56 0.86 42.06
N GLU A 1101 -8.06 -0.32 42.41
CA GLU A 1101 -6.83 -0.46 43.20
C GLU A 1101 -5.60 0.02 42.43
N PHE A 1102 -5.49 -0.30 41.14
CA PHE A 1102 -4.40 0.20 40.30
C PHE A 1102 -4.47 1.73 40.11
N ARG A 1103 -5.68 2.28 39.93
CA ARG A 1103 -5.90 3.73 39.89
C ARG A 1103 -5.53 4.39 41.22
N GLY A 1104 -5.87 3.76 42.35
CA GLY A 1104 -5.43 4.17 43.69
C GLY A 1104 -3.91 4.18 43.82
N LEU A 1105 -3.24 3.11 43.38
CA LEU A 1105 -1.78 3.04 43.33
C LEU A 1105 -1.16 4.17 42.51
N VAL A 1106 -1.71 4.48 41.32
CA VAL A 1106 -1.24 5.60 40.48
C VAL A 1106 -1.45 6.93 41.19
N LYS A 1107 -2.60 7.13 41.84
CA LYS A 1107 -2.91 8.34 42.61
C LYS A 1107 -1.90 8.54 43.74
N ASP A 1108 -1.67 7.49 44.53
CA ASP A 1108 -0.87 7.57 45.76
C ASP A 1108 0.62 7.73 45.48
N ASN A 1109 1.10 7.17 44.37
CA ASN A 1109 2.53 7.05 44.07
C ASN A 1109 3.02 7.93 42.91
N LEU A 1110 2.12 8.56 42.15
CA LEU A 1110 2.48 9.47 41.05
C LEU A 1110 1.76 10.81 41.20
N THR A 1111 0.42 10.80 41.31
CA THR A 1111 -0.36 12.04 41.40
C THR A 1111 -0.05 12.81 42.69
N ASN A 1112 0.14 12.15 43.83
CA ASN A 1112 0.52 12.84 45.07
C ASN A 1112 1.87 13.55 44.95
N HIS A 1113 2.88 12.93 44.34
CA HIS A 1113 4.15 13.60 44.08
C HIS A 1113 4.00 14.79 43.12
N PHE A 1114 3.16 14.67 42.09
CA PHE A 1114 2.82 15.79 41.21
C PHE A 1114 2.16 16.96 41.98
N ARG A 1115 1.21 16.66 42.88
CA ARG A 1115 0.52 17.65 43.72
C ARG A 1115 1.46 18.37 44.68
N VAL A 1116 2.42 17.66 45.28
CA VAL A 1116 3.48 18.29 46.08
C VAL A 1116 4.38 19.14 45.19
N ALA A 1117 4.84 18.57 44.09
CA ALA A 1117 5.80 19.18 43.19
C ALA A 1117 5.31 20.48 42.56
N ARG A 1118 4.04 20.57 42.16
CA ARG A 1118 3.48 21.79 41.54
C ARG A 1118 3.49 23.00 42.48
N LYS A 1119 3.44 22.77 43.80
CA LYS A 1119 3.59 23.82 44.83
C LYS A 1119 5.08 24.04 45.17
N ALA A 1120 5.79 22.96 45.51
CA ALA A 1120 7.21 23.02 45.90
C ALA A 1120 8.10 23.71 44.86
N SER A 1121 7.79 23.56 43.58
CA SER A 1121 8.54 24.17 42.47
C SER A 1121 8.38 25.69 42.37
N LEU A 1122 7.49 26.28 43.17
CA LEU A 1122 7.25 27.72 43.27
C LEU A 1122 7.90 28.34 44.53
N PHE A 1123 8.59 27.55 45.35
CA PHE A 1123 9.28 28.05 46.54
C PHE A 1123 10.73 28.38 46.26
N ASP A 1124 11.13 29.57 46.71
CA ASP A 1124 12.52 30.03 46.61
C ASP A 1124 13.41 29.21 47.55
N ASP A 1125 14.63 28.93 47.09
CA ASP A 1125 15.67 28.21 47.85
C ASP A 1125 15.25 26.83 48.40
N CYS A 1126 14.17 26.24 47.85
CA CYS A 1126 13.65 24.95 48.26
C CYS A 1126 14.21 23.81 47.39
N GLN A 1127 14.56 22.68 48.01
CA GLN A 1127 14.95 21.43 47.35
C GLN A 1127 13.84 20.39 47.52
N LEU A 1128 13.40 19.80 46.41
CA LEU A 1128 12.36 18.78 46.40
C LEU A 1128 12.96 17.38 46.25
N VAL A 1129 12.57 16.48 47.15
CA VAL A 1129 12.98 15.07 47.15
C VAL A 1129 11.73 14.21 47.01
N LEU A 1130 11.65 13.43 45.93
CA LEU A 1130 10.55 12.50 45.66
C LEU A 1130 11.01 11.08 46.00
N VAL A 1131 10.21 10.32 46.73
CA VAL A 1131 10.59 8.98 47.21
C VAL A 1131 9.70 7.94 46.57
N SER A 1132 10.29 7.00 45.82
CA SER A 1132 9.55 5.86 45.28
C SER A 1132 9.33 4.78 46.36
N PRO A 1133 8.35 3.89 46.18
CA PRO A 1133 7.92 2.93 47.20
C PRO A 1133 9.01 1.97 47.68
N ASP A 1134 8.77 1.45 48.89
CA ASP A 1134 9.48 0.34 49.52
C ASP A 1134 8.72 -1.00 49.32
N VAL A 1135 9.41 -2.10 49.61
CA VAL A 1135 8.87 -3.46 49.68
C VAL A 1135 9.24 -4.05 51.04
N PRO A 1136 8.27 -4.51 51.85
CA PRO A 1136 8.57 -5.08 53.15
C PRO A 1136 9.60 -6.21 53.08
N MET A 1137 10.55 -6.23 54.02
CA MET A 1137 11.60 -7.23 54.12
C MET A 1137 11.04 -8.66 54.04
N GLY A 1138 11.60 -9.47 53.14
CA GLY A 1138 11.18 -10.85 52.92
C GLY A 1138 9.91 -11.04 52.07
N ASP A 1139 9.23 -9.97 51.64
CA ASP A 1139 8.05 -10.07 50.80
C ASP A 1139 8.39 -10.74 49.44
N LYS A 1140 7.50 -11.64 49.03
CA LYS A 1140 7.57 -12.34 47.75
C LYS A 1140 6.50 -12.01 46.74
N SER A 1141 5.62 -11.10 47.09
CA SER A 1141 4.50 -10.63 46.29
C SER A 1141 4.94 -9.82 45.05
N PRO A 1142 3.98 -9.45 44.18
CA PRO A 1142 4.19 -8.49 43.10
C PRO A 1142 4.49 -7.05 43.55
N ALA A 1143 4.49 -6.72 44.84
CA ALA A 1143 4.84 -5.39 45.34
C ALA A 1143 6.21 -4.94 44.80
N PHE A 1144 7.20 -5.85 44.73
CA PHE A 1144 8.51 -5.56 44.13
C PHE A 1144 8.44 -5.07 42.68
N ALA A 1145 7.56 -5.67 41.88
CA ALA A 1145 7.36 -5.26 40.49
C ALA A 1145 6.63 -3.91 40.40
N LEU A 1146 5.65 -3.68 41.29
CA LEU A 1146 4.92 -2.42 41.38
C LEU A 1146 5.83 -1.26 41.82
N ALA A 1147 6.72 -1.48 42.79
CA ALA A 1147 7.72 -0.49 43.21
C ALA A 1147 8.65 -0.11 42.05
N ASN A 1148 9.16 -1.11 41.33
CA ASN A 1148 9.99 -0.90 40.14
C ASN A 1148 9.24 -0.24 38.98
N PHE A 1149 7.92 -0.49 38.85
CA PHE A 1149 7.05 0.22 37.90
C PHE A 1149 6.93 1.71 38.27
N ILE A 1150 6.66 2.02 39.53
CA ILE A 1150 6.58 3.40 40.01
C ILE A 1150 7.93 4.10 39.85
N LYS A 1151 9.04 3.46 40.23
CA LYS A 1151 10.40 4.01 40.11
C LYS A 1151 10.68 4.52 38.69
N THR A 1152 10.44 3.68 37.67
CA THR A 1152 10.62 4.07 36.26
C THR A 1152 9.68 5.21 35.85
N THR A 1153 8.42 5.13 36.29
CA THR A 1153 7.37 6.08 35.89
C THR A 1153 7.60 7.46 36.50
N LEU A 1154 7.91 7.51 37.80
CA LEU A 1154 8.24 8.71 38.56
C LEU A 1154 9.54 9.35 38.06
N HIS A 1155 10.53 8.56 37.61
CA HIS A 1155 11.78 9.14 37.09
C HIS A 1155 11.54 9.99 35.83
N SER A 1156 10.56 9.64 35.00
CA SER A 1156 10.14 10.48 33.88
C SER A 1156 9.55 11.82 34.34
N PHE A 1157 8.84 11.83 35.47
CA PHE A 1157 8.34 13.06 36.10
C PHE A 1157 9.50 13.89 36.62
N THR A 1158 10.37 13.29 37.44
CA THR A 1158 11.55 13.92 38.07
C THR A 1158 12.45 14.59 37.04
N ALA A 1159 12.80 13.88 35.96
CA ALA A 1159 13.64 14.41 34.89
C ALA A 1159 12.98 15.57 34.14
N THR A 1160 11.67 15.48 33.87
CA THR A 1160 10.91 16.54 33.19
C THR A 1160 10.80 17.79 34.06
N LEU A 1161 10.43 17.62 35.31
CA LEU A 1161 10.25 18.71 36.26
C LEU A 1161 11.57 19.42 36.56
N ALA A 1162 12.70 18.71 36.65
CA ALA A 1162 14.00 19.33 36.83
C ALA A 1162 14.32 20.36 35.74
N VAL A 1163 14.07 20.00 34.46
CA VAL A 1163 14.29 20.89 33.32
C VAL A 1163 13.25 22.03 33.29
N GLU A 1164 12.02 21.79 33.72
CA GLU A 1164 11.02 22.85 33.85
C GLU A 1164 11.39 23.86 34.93
N ASN A 1165 11.85 23.40 36.09
CA ASN A 1165 12.19 24.26 37.22
C ASN A 1165 13.42 25.12 36.94
N GLU A 1166 14.38 24.65 36.15
CA GLU A 1166 15.50 25.47 35.67
C GLU A 1166 15.03 26.66 34.79
N ARG A 1167 13.84 26.57 34.19
CA ARG A 1167 13.24 27.65 33.38
C ARG A 1167 12.40 28.61 34.22
N LEU A 1168 12.13 28.26 35.48
CA LEU A 1168 11.41 29.10 36.44
C LEU A 1168 12.39 29.93 37.25
N VAL A 1169 11.93 31.10 37.71
CA VAL A 1169 12.72 32.04 38.53
C VAL A 1169 13.11 31.48 39.91
N HIS A 1170 12.39 30.45 40.37
CA HIS A 1170 12.63 29.77 41.64
C HIS A 1170 13.82 28.82 41.56
N GLY A 1171 14.08 28.21 40.39
CA GLY A 1171 15.21 27.30 40.18
C GLY A 1171 15.20 26.03 41.05
N ALA A 1172 14.06 25.69 41.65
CA ALA A 1172 13.88 24.63 42.65
C ALA A 1172 14.37 23.26 42.13
N PRO A 1173 15.47 22.71 42.67
CA PRO A 1173 15.95 21.39 42.27
C PRO A 1173 14.95 20.31 42.67
N VAL A 1174 14.82 19.28 41.84
CA VAL A 1174 14.07 18.07 42.16
C VAL A 1174 14.91 16.84 41.88
N ASN A 1175 14.90 15.89 42.81
CA ASN A 1175 15.58 14.61 42.70
C ASN A 1175 14.71 13.50 43.28
N GLN A 1176 14.96 12.27 42.84
CA GLN A 1176 14.24 11.08 43.28
C GLN A 1176 15.16 10.14 44.06
N ILE A 1177 14.63 9.57 45.13
CA ILE A 1177 15.25 8.49 45.90
C ILE A 1177 14.36 7.26 45.79
N ASN A 1178 14.95 6.08 45.66
CA ASN A 1178 14.23 4.82 45.53
C ASN A 1178 14.58 3.90 46.69
N LEU A 1179 13.55 3.42 47.39
CA LEU A 1179 13.71 2.44 48.47
C LEU A 1179 13.86 1.01 47.94
N THR A 1180 13.16 0.64 46.86
CA THR A 1180 13.31 -0.68 46.23
C THR A 1180 14.42 -0.73 45.18
N ARG A 1181 15.32 -1.72 45.30
CA ARG A 1181 16.41 -2.03 44.36
C ARG A 1181 15.89 -2.68 43.08
N ARG A 1182 16.76 -2.76 42.06
CA ARG A 1182 16.41 -3.42 40.78
C ARG A 1182 16.47 -4.93 40.84
N VAL A 1183 17.35 -5.47 41.68
CA VAL A 1183 17.58 -6.89 41.82
C VAL A 1183 17.01 -7.35 43.15
N ARG A 1184 15.99 -8.23 43.08
CA ARG A 1184 15.25 -8.63 44.27
C ARG A 1184 16.09 -9.38 45.31
N SER A 1185 17.12 -10.10 44.90
CA SER A 1185 18.02 -10.80 45.82
C SER A 1185 18.96 -9.86 46.57
N GLU A 1186 19.03 -8.60 46.17
CA GLU A 1186 19.81 -7.55 46.83
C GLU A 1186 18.95 -6.73 47.78
N GLU A 1187 17.62 -6.90 47.82
CA GLU A 1187 16.77 -6.27 48.84
C GLU A 1187 17.21 -6.70 50.24
N PRO A 1188 17.10 -5.82 51.26
CA PRO A 1188 17.42 -6.18 52.64
C PRO A 1188 16.73 -7.48 53.05
N ARG A 1189 17.50 -8.41 53.62
CA ARG A 1189 17.01 -9.75 54.01
C ARG A 1189 17.01 -9.99 55.51
N ASP A 1190 17.62 -9.10 56.29
CA ASP A 1190 17.65 -9.12 57.74
C ASP A 1190 17.58 -7.70 58.32
N LEU A 1191 17.47 -7.62 59.65
CA LEU A 1191 17.31 -6.35 60.36
C LEU A 1191 18.54 -5.45 60.21
N ASP A 1192 19.75 -6.00 60.14
CA ASP A 1192 20.97 -5.21 60.01
C ASP A 1192 21.01 -4.51 58.64
N GLU A 1193 20.67 -5.24 57.57
CA GLU A 1193 20.56 -4.68 56.21
C GLU A 1193 19.44 -3.64 56.11
N HIS A 1194 18.28 -3.87 56.76
CA HIS A 1194 17.17 -2.89 56.81
C HIS A 1194 17.60 -1.59 57.50
N LEU A 1195 18.22 -1.69 58.68
CA LEU A 1195 18.71 -0.51 59.40
C LEU A 1195 19.83 0.22 58.65
N GLU A 1196 20.65 -0.49 57.88
CA GLU A 1196 21.66 0.12 57.02
C GLU A 1196 21.01 0.92 55.88
N GLU A 1197 19.98 0.36 55.23
CA GLU A 1197 19.22 1.02 54.18
C GLU A 1197 18.47 2.26 54.69
N VAL A 1198 17.80 2.17 55.86
CA VAL A 1198 17.14 3.30 56.51
C VAL A 1198 18.13 4.47 56.75
N LYS A 1199 19.34 4.17 57.23
CA LYS A 1199 20.39 5.19 57.38
C LYS A 1199 20.90 5.71 56.03
N ARG A 1200 20.99 4.85 55.01
CA ARG A 1200 21.41 5.23 53.65
C ARG A 1200 20.38 6.12 52.97
N PHE A 1201 19.10 5.87 53.18
CA PHE A 1201 17.99 6.70 52.75
C PHE A 1201 18.10 8.13 53.32
N ALA A 1202 18.25 8.27 54.64
CA ALA A 1202 18.40 9.60 55.25
C ALA A 1202 19.63 10.35 54.70
N ARG A 1203 20.77 9.66 54.53
CA ARG A 1203 21.96 10.26 53.88
C ARG A 1203 21.70 10.70 52.44
N ALA A 1204 20.93 9.92 51.67
CA ALA A 1204 20.53 10.27 50.32
C ALA A 1204 19.65 11.53 50.32
N VAL A 1205 18.68 11.61 51.24
CA VAL A 1205 17.82 12.78 51.43
C VAL A 1205 18.67 14.01 51.73
N LEU A 1206 19.65 13.93 52.64
CA LEU A 1206 20.57 15.04 52.90
C LEU A 1206 21.39 15.43 51.66
N LEU A 1207 21.88 14.44 50.91
CA LEU A 1207 22.71 14.66 49.72
C LEU A 1207 21.98 15.47 48.63
N VAL A 1208 20.67 15.32 48.47
CA VAL A 1208 19.89 16.04 47.44
C VAL A 1208 18.95 17.11 48.00
N GLY A 1209 18.70 17.09 49.32
CA GLY A 1209 17.77 17.97 50.02
C GLY A 1209 18.44 19.18 50.68
N THR A 1210 19.75 19.16 50.91
CA THR A 1210 20.49 20.35 51.38
C THR A 1210 20.84 21.28 50.22
N PRO A 1211 21.05 22.59 50.48
CA PRO A 1211 21.40 23.57 49.45
C PRO A 1211 22.51 23.06 48.52
N LEU A 1212 22.25 23.10 47.21
CA LEU A 1212 23.15 22.55 46.20
C LEU A 1212 24.38 23.45 45.99
N PRO A 1213 25.53 22.87 45.58
CA PRO A 1213 26.66 23.67 45.12
C PRO A 1213 26.29 24.52 43.89
N ASP A 1214 26.96 25.66 43.72
CA ASP A 1214 26.67 26.59 42.64
C ASP A 1214 26.89 25.91 41.26
N ALA A 1215 26.04 26.24 40.29
CA ALA A 1215 26.21 25.78 38.94
C ALA A 1215 27.49 26.32 38.30
N GLU A 1216 27.95 27.50 38.72
CA GLU A 1216 29.21 28.11 38.27
C GLU A 1216 30.44 27.32 38.73
N ASP A 1217 30.37 26.64 39.88
CA ASP A 1217 31.50 25.86 40.43
C ASP A 1217 31.86 24.64 39.55
N SER A 1218 30.87 24.05 38.90
CA SER A 1218 31.09 22.94 37.96
C SER A 1218 29.79 22.57 37.24
N ARG A 1219 29.81 22.73 35.91
CA ARG A 1219 28.77 22.22 35.00
C ARG A 1219 28.47 20.72 35.18
N TYR A 1220 29.48 19.90 35.50
CA TYR A 1220 29.30 18.45 35.70
C TYR A 1220 28.47 18.14 36.95
N ARG A 1221 28.91 18.65 38.12
CA ARG A 1221 28.20 18.54 39.41
C ARG A 1221 26.79 19.15 39.37
N ALA A 1222 26.62 20.33 38.77
CA ALA A 1222 25.33 20.99 38.67
C ALA A 1222 24.25 20.11 38.02
N ARG A 1223 24.63 19.41 36.94
CA ARG A 1223 23.76 18.47 36.23
C ARG A 1223 23.46 17.20 37.02
N ILE A 1224 24.37 16.74 37.89
CA ILE A 1224 24.12 15.54 38.71
C ILE A 1224 22.97 15.78 39.68
N TYR A 1225 22.93 16.93 40.34
CA TYR A 1225 21.97 17.22 41.40
C TYR A 1225 20.60 17.74 40.91
N ARG A 1226 20.27 17.52 39.64
CA ARG A 1226 18.99 17.93 39.05
C ARG A 1226 18.44 16.80 38.21
N GLY A 1227 17.30 16.26 38.61
CA GLY A 1227 16.60 15.21 37.89
C GLY A 1227 17.21 13.81 38.07
N MET A 1228 18.00 13.57 39.13
CA MET A 1228 18.56 12.24 39.37
C MET A 1228 17.49 11.28 39.91
N SER A 1229 17.69 9.97 39.68
CA SER A 1229 17.02 8.90 40.41
C SER A 1229 18.09 8.04 41.10
N MET A 1230 18.04 8.00 42.42
CA MET A 1230 19.06 7.40 43.27
C MET A 1230 18.45 6.28 44.13
N THR A 1231 18.93 5.06 43.97
CA THR A 1231 18.53 3.90 44.76
C THR A 1231 19.49 3.73 45.95
N VAL A 1232 18.95 3.37 47.12
CA VAL A 1232 19.71 3.18 48.37
C VAL A 1232 19.84 1.72 48.79
#